data_AF-A0A6I6H5N9-F1
#
_entry.id   AF-A0A6I6H5N9-F1
#
_cell.length_a   1.000
_cell.length_b   1.000
_cell.length_c   1.000
_cell.angle_alpha   90.00
_cell.angle_beta   90.00
_cell.angle_gamma   90.00
#
_symmetry.space_group_name_H-M   'P 1'
#
loop_
_entity.id
_entity.type
_entity.pdbx_description
1 polymer ?
#
loop_
_entity_poly.entity_id
_entity_poly.type
_entity_poly.pdbx_seq_one_letter_code
_entity_poly.pdbx_strand_id
1 'polypeptide(L)'
;MRLKITRTLEGRVRTGCRSNCHLEHAHRHCSADIAVVTPQLCTQKEDPHANFSAAFKERRLLSPGAHPIDARSPSGFARVFRLRGCMDDKHQKPRLALDAHVLAEDVKTGVYRVCDELFRRLYASPRFETYLFVRDGYAHRIRKYVSATKMDARGYQNRTAPSADAEIFLSPFTVAPVEWLADKNVLHAHIVHDLIAVYRPEYFDAETAKSVASIFASFDERTLIFAVSEHTKRDLLEHRPDLKAEQVTVMPLAAGDRFHPCLDHAERAAVRQRYGIPPGVQYVLSLATLEIRKNLDQVVNAFVQLLAQDPSSDMHLVLAGMSGWKLDKLDQALDAAGGSRDRIILTGFVDDADLSALYSDALCFVYLSRYEGFGLPPLEAMACGTPVICSNASSLPEVVGDAGVVLDADDVDGVVEAIQRIAASASYRDMLATKGLEHAALFSWDRSAGIVLDALAAAYARHAGAFLPQAPVSVSAGPPSEKKGRRYLRRALKGLWWLATPWSMPKRISFMRDRALADARAAEMTLLVEQERARISLRQRGAKVEAPEPLDLFDNDALSRAAGLALSEILWTPVKPEEVADRWSAARFLIDSWRSQKGIRAQFPQALRLAELRLSQDAMRHVEEALKAGISDRARQAFLVNETLNAVLPHGLTPAGIRTLFSWFMRGGARDAGLRLEEVWWLFLEAQGDPGRELMLAHSFSRTWQQRHPAGLTVFGRVDFARWIVEEYGVEGRWTDPSSWPKWETPALQILAGYWASQEWRAKWPNALNEEASARALLAWLTTEESGLSKDVCDWCARLDHGAIAAQLTTAGVNVIGHFCYPSGLRVSAESLVEAAKAVGVQVSLRDLKTDANDDPHHVDFRGMEIHDVTIIHAQPEPFFDVAYERSQVIERNPRTYRIAYWYWEFDSIPASWAEHAQAVDEVWAATEFVARGLRERLRLPVRTLFPGIKLASYEKRGRAYFGLPEAPYTFLFTFHMMSVMERKNPLGLIRAFKDAFGNSDSVRLVLKTSFGHKHPKQFQQLRKAAKGANITLIDQVYSPDEVLSLMDACDAYVSLHRSEGLGLTMAEAMLMGKPVIATRFSGNVDFMDDDNSLLVPYELVKVGKPIPPYDADLEWAEPSIEHAAMLMRRVFKDQDWAREVGARAKASAEAHLSLETAGRRMAARVEEIRALRMAGD
;
A
#
# COMPACT_ATOMS: atom_id res chain seq x y z
N MET A 1 24.70 -6.59 50.21
CA MET A 1 25.16 -6.56 51.63
C MET A 1 25.92 -7.86 51.93
N ARG A 2 26.47 -8.09 53.14
CA ARG A 2 27.49 -9.14 53.40
C ARG A 2 26.95 -10.57 53.59
N LEU A 3 27.71 -11.56 53.10
CA LEU A 3 28.29 -12.74 53.81
C LEU A 3 29.21 -13.45 52.77
N LYS A 4 30.55 -13.42 52.79
CA LYS A 4 31.60 -13.69 53.79
C LYS A 4 31.86 -15.20 54.03
N ILE A 5 32.99 -15.71 53.54
CA ILE A 5 33.87 -16.76 54.13
C ILE A 5 35.28 -16.63 53.47
N THR A 6 36.34 -17.22 54.06
CA THR A 6 37.75 -16.78 53.92
C THR A 6 38.79 -17.90 53.76
N ARG A 7 39.95 -17.60 53.14
CA ARG A 7 41.27 -18.22 53.45
C ARG A 7 42.45 -17.30 53.06
N THR A 8 43.67 -17.64 53.50
CA THR A 8 44.92 -16.80 53.60
C THR A 8 46.18 -17.69 53.45
N LEU A 9 47.44 -17.22 53.38
CA LEU A 9 48.11 -15.89 53.49
C LEU A 9 48.76 -15.52 52.12
N GLU A 10 49.71 -14.59 51.89
CA GLU A 10 50.46 -13.52 52.61
C GLU A 10 50.70 -12.38 51.56
N GLY A 11 51.33 -11.21 51.79
CA GLY A 11 52.06 -10.75 52.97
C GLY A 11 52.95 -9.51 52.73
N ARG A 12 53.53 -8.99 53.83
CA ARG A 12 54.54 -7.88 53.95
C ARG A 12 54.21 -6.50 53.32
N VAL A 13 54.64 -5.33 53.84
CA VAL A 13 54.55 -4.69 55.20
C VAL A 13 55.18 -3.26 55.12
N ARG A 14 54.59 -2.26 55.84
CA ARG A 14 55.00 -0.82 56.12
C ARG A 14 54.00 0.23 55.58
N THR A 15 53.18 0.96 56.38
CA THR A 15 53.39 2.07 57.36
C THR A 15 53.83 3.43 56.76
N GLY A 16 53.16 4.59 56.96
CA GLY A 16 51.83 4.90 57.56
C GLY A 16 51.64 6.36 58.09
N CYS A 17 50.37 6.78 58.32
CA CYS A 17 49.86 7.83 59.26
C CYS A 17 50.05 9.37 59.02
N ARG A 18 48.93 10.16 59.00
CA ARG A 18 48.62 11.36 59.85
C ARG A 18 47.26 12.05 59.48
N SER A 19 46.83 13.11 60.20
CA SER A 19 45.48 13.76 60.23
C SER A 19 45.57 15.34 60.23
N ASN A 20 44.56 16.22 60.41
CA ASN A 20 43.22 16.18 61.07
C ASN A 20 42.30 17.41 60.73
N CYS A 21 41.05 17.46 61.27
CA CYS A 21 40.13 18.64 61.45
C CYS A 21 39.42 19.26 60.20
N HIS A 22 38.26 19.98 60.25
CA HIS A 22 37.34 20.48 61.32
C HIS A 22 35.82 20.43 60.88
N LEU A 23 34.85 20.99 61.64
CA LEU A 23 33.36 20.93 61.45
C LEU A 23 32.75 22.29 60.95
N GLU A 24 31.44 22.68 60.88
CA GLU A 24 30.13 22.42 61.58
C GLU A 24 28.89 22.69 60.65
N HIS A 25 27.73 21.98 60.74
CA HIS A 25 26.40 22.26 61.39
C HIS A 25 25.67 23.62 61.07
N ALA A 26 24.32 23.75 60.97
CA ALA A 26 23.15 22.83 60.84
C ALA A 26 21.76 23.51 60.52
N HIS A 27 20.78 22.71 60.02
CA HIS A 27 19.29 22.72 60.28
C HIS A 27 18.22 23.77 59.78
N ARG A 28 17.11 23.21 59.19
CA ARG A 28 15.63 23.47 59.36
C ARG A 28 14.78 24.52 58.54
N HIS A 29 13.77 23.98 57.84
CA HIS A 29 12.31 24.32 57.69
C HIS A 29 11.70 25.71 57.29
N CYS A 30 10.75 25.62 56.33
CA CYS A 30 9.39 26.26 56.23
C CYS A 30 9.15 27.73 55.77
N SER A 31 8.56 27.84 54.56
CA SER A 31 7.37 28.64 54.10
C SER A 31 6.82 29.86 54.86
N ALA A 32 6.63 30.99 54.16
CA ALA A 32 5.46 31.92 54.21
C ALA A 32 5.53 33.04 53.13
N ASP A 33 4.43 33.77 52.92
CA ASP A 33 4.23 34.86 51.93
C ASP A 33 4.48 36.30 52.47
N ILE A 34 4.21 37.31 51.60
CA ILE A 34 3.88 38.75 51.84
C ILE A 34 4.91 39.82 51.40
N ALA A 35 4.83 40.14 50.10
CA ALA A 35 4.67 41.44 49.41
C ALA A 35 4.96 42.85 50.03
N VAL A 36 5.15 43.79 49.06
CA VAL A 36 4.90 45.26 49.01
C VAL A 36 6.03 46.27 49.38
N VAL A 37 6.07 47.36 48.58
CA VAL A 37 6.64 48.73 48.76
C VAL A 37 8.01 49.04 48.12
N THR A 38 7.99 49.95 47.14
CA THR A 38 9.13 50.74 46.59
C THR A 38 9.07 52.19 47.12
N PRO A 39 10.09 53.06 46.92
CA PRO A 39 9.94 54.04 45.81
C PRO A 39 11.23 54.70 45.22
N GLN A 40 11.14 55.14 43.95
CA GLN A 40 11.67 56.44 43.40
C GLN A 40 13.21 56.67 43.27
N LEU A 41 13.75 57.62 42.45
CA LEU A 41 13.16 58.69 41.61
C LEU A 41 14.08 59.14 40.44
N CYS A 42 13.48 59.51 39.28
CA CYS A 42 13.97 60.43 38.21
C CYS A 42 15.25 60.05 37.39
N THR A 43 15.46 60.55 36.16
CA THR A 43 14.76 61.60 35.37
C THR A 43 14.41 61.17 33.93
N GLN A 44 13.19 61.53 33.47
CA GLN A 44 12.83 62.27 32.24
C GLN A 44 13.70 62.12 30.96
N LYS A 45 13.18 62.11 29.71
CA LYS A 45 11.92 62.63 29.11
C LYS A 45 11.81 62.05 27.65
N GLU A 46 10.73 62.08 26.85
CA GLU A 46 9.42 62.76 26.85
C GLU A 46 8.25 61.81 26.51
N ASP A 47 7.03 62.24 26.87
CA ASP A 47 5.69 61.75 26.51
C ASP A 47 4.75 62.99 26.53
N PRO A 48 3.59 63.01 25.85
CA PRO A 48 2.37 62.96 26.65
C PRO A 48 1.13 62.29 26.02
N HIS A 49 0.48 61.46 26.84
CA HIS A 49 -0.98 61.27 26.92
C HIS A 49 -1.84 62.55 26.68
N ALA A 50 -3.11 62.40 26.25
CA ALA A 50 -4.30 62.63 27.11
C ALA A 50 -5.67 62.73 26.39
N ASN A 51 -6.72 62.31 27.12
CA ASN A 51 -8.14 62.76 27.17
C ASN A 51 -8.59 63.90 26.20
N PHE A 52 -9.76 63.85 25.57
CA PHE A 52 -11.06 64.09 26.24
C PHE A 52 -12.31 63.69 25.42
N SER A 53 -13.49 63.79 26.04
CA SER A 53 -14.81 63.56 25.44
C SER A 53 -15.34 64.73 24.58
N ALA A 54 -15.79 64.41 23.37
CA ALA A 54 -16.87 65.02 22.55
C ALA A 54 -17.25 66.50 22.70
N ALA A 55 -17.32 67.22 21.55
CA ALA A 55 -18.56 67.89 21.11
C ALA A 55 -18.50 68.48 19.67
N PHE A 56 -19.53 68.13 18.87
CA PHE A 56 -20.25 68.96 17.88
C PHE A 56 -19.58 69.72 16.70
N LYS A 57 -20.33 69.70 15.58
CA LYS A 57 -20.40 70.72 14.50
C LYS A 57 -19.15 70.88 13.61
N GLU A 58 -19.28 71.22 12.32
CA GLU A 58 -20.32 71.08 11.29
C GLU A 58 -19.77 71.77 10.03
N ARG A 59 -20.21 71.37 8.81
CA ARG A 59 -20.40 72.29 7.65
C ARG A 59 -19.11 72.84 6.97
N ARG A 60 -19.08 73.23 5.67
CA ARG A 60 -20.12 73.29 4.60
C ARG A 60 -19.48 73.51 3.19
N LEU A 61 -20.15 72.98 2.13
CA LEU A 61 -20.35 73.58 0.77
C LEU A 61 -19.13 73.76 -0.17
N LEU A 62 -19.24 73.91 -1.51
CA LEU A 62 -20.27 73.71 -2.59
C LEU A 62 -19.43 73.46 -3.90
N SER A 63 -19.68 72.48 -4.78
CA SER A 63 -20.69 72.44 -5.89
C SER A 63 -20.48 73.47 -7.03
N PRO A 64 -21.14 73.38 -8.22
CA PRO A 64 -21.93 72.29 -8.85
C PRO A 64 -21.65 72.02 -10.36
N GLY A 65 -22.28 70.98 -10.94
CA GLY A 65 -22.68 70.91 -12.37
C GLY A 65 -22.09 69.75 -13.19
N ALA A 66 -22.82 69.06 -14.09
CA ALA A 66 -24.27 69.10 -14.40
C ALA A 66 -24.79 67.76 -15.00
N HIS A 67 -26.13 67.66 -15.11
CA HIS A 67 -26.98 66.53 -15.58
C HIS A 67 -26.84 66.14 -17.07
N PRO A 68 -27.44 65.05 -17.61
CA PRO A 68 -28.64 64.26 -17.19
C PRO A 68 -28.34 62.73 -17.00
N ILE A 69 -29.26 61.74 -16.91
CA ILE A 69 -30.71 61.56 -17.20
C ILE A 69 -31.41 60.79 -16.04
N ASP A 70 -32.75 60.72 -16.02
CA ASP A 70 -33.59 60.02 -15.01
C ASP A 70 -34.04 58.60 -15.46
N ALA A 71 -34.15 57.67 -14.50
CA ALA A 71 -34.87 56.40 -14.61
C ALA A 71 -35.22 55.87 -13.21
N ARG A 72 -36.46 56.11 -12.75
CA ARG A 72 -36.88 55.82 -11.36
C ARG A 72 -37.27 54.37 -11.12
N SER A 73 -37.20 53.97 -9.86
CA SER A 73 -37.71 52.69 -9.35
C SER A 73 -39.23 52.57 -9.46
N PRO A 74 -39.73 51.32 -9.37
CA PRO A 74 -40.83 51.03 -8.47
C PRO A 74 -40.37 50.15 -7.30
N SER A 75 -40.85 50.45 -6.09
CA SER A 75 -40.69 49.60 -4.91
C SER A 75 -41.50 48.31 -5.03
N GLY A 76 -40.88 47.15 -4.81
CA GLY A 76 -41.58 45.86 -4.79
C GLY A 76 -40.84 44.77 -4.03
N PHE A 77 -41.58 44.00 -3.22
CA PHE A 77 -41.15 42.72 -2.63
C PHE A 77 -39.88 42.69 -1.77
N ALA A 78 -39.76 43.64 -0.84
CA ALA A 78 -39.10 43.36 0.44
C ALA A 78 -39.93 42.34 1.27
N ARG A 79 -39.93 41.06 0.90
CA ARG A 79 -40.56 39.98 1.69
C ARG A 79 -39.51 39.14 2.40
N VAL A 80 -38.87 39.75 3.41
CA VAL A 80 -37.93 39.07 4.31
C VAL A 80 -38.67 37.95 5.05
N PHE A 81 -38.39 36.70 4.69
CA PHE A 81 -38.83 35.54 5.47
C PHE A 81 -38.01 35.44 6.76
N ARG A 82 -38.35 36.28 7.75
CA ARG A 82 -38.00 36.03 9.15
C ARG A 82 -38.78 34.78 9.59
N LEU A 83 -38.12 33.62 9.57
CA LEU A 83 -38.56 32.45 10.32
C LEU A 83 -38.33 32.70 11.84
N ARG A 84 -39.15 33.59 12.39
CA ARG A 84 -39.54 33.64 13.80
C ARG A 84 -41.02 33.27 13.92
N GLY A 85 -41.37 32.12 13.35
CA GLY A 85 -42.45 31.30 13.90
C GLY A 85 -41.86 30.37 14.96
N CYS A 86 -42.68 29.86 15.88
CA CYS A 86 -42.24 28.82 16.79
C CYS A 86 -41.86 27.57 15.99
N MET A 87 -40.60 27.17 16.01
CA MET A 87 -40.27 25.76 15.89
C MET A 87 -40.49 25.15 17.27
N ASP A 88 -41.50 24.31 17.40
CA ASP A 88 -41.56 23.34 18.50
C ASP A 88 -40.28 22.49 18.48
N ASP A 89 -39.92 21.96 19.65
CA ASP A 89 -38.62 21.34 19.95
C ASP A 89 -38.46 19.92 19.36
N LYS A 90 -38.90 19.74 18.10
CA LYS A 90 -39.13 18.46 17.40
C LYS A 90 -38.91 18.54 15.87
N HIS A 91 -37.88 19.24 15.41
CA HIS A 91 -37.34 19.04 14.06
C HIS A 91 -35.87 18.65 14.17
N GLN A 92 -35.57 17.39 13.84
CA GLN A 92 -34.22 16.83 13.87
C GLN A 92 -33.36 17.48 12.77
N LYS A 93 -32.06 17.64 13.03
CA LYS A 93 -31.12 18.18 12.03
C LYS A 93 -30.95 17.16 10.89
N PRO A 94 -30.73 17.61 9.63
CA PRO A 94 -30.35 16.72 8.55
C PRO A 94 -28.98 16.11 8.86
N ARG A 95 -28.87 14.79 8.68
CA ARG A 95 -27.68 13.99 8.99
C ARG A 95 -26.79 13.86 7.75
N LEU A 96 -25.52 14.23 7.88
CA LEU A 96 -24.54 14.34 6.80
C LEU A 96 -23.37 13.37 7.01
N ALA A 97 -23.23 12.38 6.15
CA ALA A 97 -22.06 11.51 6.07
C ALA A 97 -20.99 12.14 5.16
N LEU A 98 -19.76 12.25 5.67
CA LEU A 98 -18.57 12.62 4.88
C LEU A 98 -17.69 11.38 4.68
N ASP A 99 -17.34 11.03 3.44
CA ASP A 99 -16.36 9.96 3.17
C ASP A 99 -14.94 10.43 3.54
N ALA A 100 -14.57 10.19 4.79
CA ALA A 100 -13.31 10.60 5.40
C ALA A 100 -12.17 9.60 5.17
N HIS A 101 -12.32 8.63 4.24
CA HIS A 101 -11.29 7.61 4.02
C HIS A 101 -9.93 8.17 3.61
N VAL A 102 -9.89 9.21 2.76
CA VAL A 102 -8.64 9.90 2.38
C VAL A 102 -7.89 10.43 3.60
N LEU A 103 -8.61 10.85 4.64
CA LEU A 103 -8.06 11.31 5.92
C LEU A 103 -7.64 10.15 6.84
N ALA A 104 -8.11 8.92 6.56
CA ALA A 104 -7.73 7.70 7.25
C ALA A 104 -6.58 6.93 6.54
N GLU A 105 -6.33 7.21 5.27
CA GLU A 105 -5.13 6.77 4.53
C GLU A 105 -3.89 7.60 4.90
N ASP A 106 -4.08 8.83 5.37
CA ASP A 106 -3.07 9.82 5.80
C ASP A 106 -2.07 10.29 4.72
N VAL A 107 -2.22 9.82 3.47
CA VAL A 107 -1.40 10.23 2.32
C VAL A 107 -1.74 11.68 1.93
N LYS A 108 -0.76 12.60 2.09
CA LYS A 108 -0.91 14.06 1.91
C LYS A 108 -1.05 14.50 0.44
N THR A 109 -2.07 14.01 -0.24
CA THR A 109 -2.42 14.41 -1.61
C THR A 109 -3.14 15.78 -1.66
N GLY A 110 -3.33 16.33 -2.87
CA GLY A 110 -4.21 17.47 -3.06
C GLY A 110 -5.66 17.20 -2.59
N VAL A 111 -6.17 15.98 -2.79
CA VAL A 111 -7.49 15.56 -2.30
C VAL A 111 -7.52 15.52 -0.78
N TYR A 112 -6.46 15.04 -0.12
CA TYR A 112 -6.32 15.10 1.34
C TYR A 112 -6.43 16.54 1.84
N ARG A 113 -5.70 17.50 1.25
CA ARG A 113 -5.75 18.91 1.66
C ARG A 113 -7.16 19.50 1.53
N VAL A 114 -7.89 19.18 0.45
CA VAL A 114 -9.31 19.59 0.30
C VAL A 114 -10.18 18.97 1.39
N CYS A 115 -10.02 17.68 1.68
CA CYS A 115 -10.81 16.99 2.71
C CYS A 115 -10.55 17.59 4.10
N ASP A 116 -9.28 17.83 4.46
CA ASP A 116 -8.87 18.34 5.77
C ASP A 116 -9.46 19.74 6.03
N GLU A 117 -9.22 20.70 5.12
CA GLU A 117 -9.71 22.07 5.28
C GLU A 117 -11.24 22.20 5.16
N LEU A 118 -11.87 21.44 4.27
CA LEU A 118 -13.32 21.49 4.05
C LEU A 118 -14.08 20.72 5.14
N PHE A 119 -13.70 19.47 5.45
CA PHE A 119 -14.48 18.63 6.36
C PHE A 119 -14.41 19.13 7.81
N ARG A 120 -13.29 19.73 8.24
CA ARG A 120 -13.23 20.47 9.52
C ARG A 120 -14.35 21.52 9.63
N ARG A 121 -14.58 22.28 8.56
CA ARG A 121 -15.60 23.35 8.48
C ARG A 121 -17.03 22.83 8.30
N LEU A 122 -17.23 21.77 7.50
CA LEU A 122 -18.54 21.10 7.36
C LEU A 122 -18.99 20.44 8.67
N TYR A 123 -18.05 19.85 9.42
CA TYR A 123 -18.29 19.20 10.70
C TYR A 123 -18.59 20.20 11.82
N ALA A 124 -17.88 21.33 11.86
CA ALA A 124 -18.13 22.40 12.81
C ALA A 124 -19.46 23.17 12.55
N SER A 125 -20.12 22.94 11.41
CA SER A 125 -21.33 23.65 11.01
C SER A 125 -22.55 23.22 11.85
N PRO A 126 -23.24 24.13 12.54
CA PRO A 126 -24.42 23.79 13.34
C PRO A 126 -25.65 23.41 12.50
N ARG A 127 -25.58 23.53 11.16
CA ARG A 127 -26.68 23.28 10.22
C ARG A 127 -27.02 21.80 10.02
N PHE A 128 -26.03 20.92 10.22
CA PHE A 128 -26.15 19.48 10.02
C PHE A 128 -25.81 18.74 11.33
N GLU A 129 -26.10 17.44 11.36
CA GLU A 129 -25.47 16.50 12.29
C GLU A 129 -24.50 15.64 11.48
N THR A 130 -23.19 15.84 11.67
CA THR A 130 -22.16 15.39 10.72
C THR A 130 -21.38 14.18 11.24
N TYR A 131 -21.24 13.15 10.40
CA TYR A 131 -20.56 11.89 10.70
C TYR A 131 -19.40 11.63 9.72
N LEU A 132 -18.38 10.88 10.15
CA LEU A 132 -17.16 10.62 9.38
C LEU A 132 -17.09 9.14 8.98
N PHE A 133 -17.50 8.86 7.75
CA PHE A 133 -17.55 7.50 7.21
C PHE A 133 -16.17 7.07 6.73
N VAL A 134 -15.77 5.85 7.05
CA VAL A 134 -14.54 5.22 6.57
C VAL A 134 -14.81 3.77 6.19
N ARG A 135 -14.00 3.23 5.27
CA ARG A 135 -14.08 1.82 4.84
C ARG A 135 -13.68 0.88 5.99
N ASP A 136 -13.99 -0.40 5.81
CA ASP A 136 -13.64 -1.46 6.76
C ASP A 136 -12.14 -1.48 7.09
N GLY A 137 -11.75 -1.91 8.29
CA GLY A 137 -10.36 -1.84 8.77
C GLY A 137 -9.85 -0.43 9.15
N TYR A 138 -10.14 0.63 8.38
CA TYR A 138 -9.60 1.99 8.56
C TYR A 138 -10.13 2.75 9.80
N ALA A 139 -11.08 2.17 10.53
CA ALA A 139 -11.66 2.71 11.76
C ALA A 139 -10.67 2.87 12.94
N HIS A 140 -9.42 2.42 12.82
CA HIS A 140 -8.35 2.75 13.76
C HIS A 140 -7.58 4.02 13.35
N ARG A 141 -7.19 4.13 12.07
CA ARG A 141 -6.38 5.24 11.54
C ARG A 141 -7.07 6.60 11.65
N ILE A 142 -8.37 6.68 11.34
CA ILE A 142 -9.14 7.93 11.42
C ILE A 142 -9.18 8.53 12.84
N ARG A 143 -8.99 7.73 13.91
CA ARG A 143 -8.94 8.23 15.29
C ARG A 143 -7.72 9.12 15.54
N LYS A 144 -6.60 8.87 14.86
CA LYS A 144 -5.38 9.69 14.93
C LYS A 144 -5.67 11.10 14.43
N TYR A 145 -6.27 11.18 13.23
CA TYR A 145 -6.72 12.44 12.62
C TYR A 145 -7.78 13.16 13.48
N VAL A 146 -8.83 12.47 13.93
CA VAL A 146 -9.91 13.05 14.76
C VAL A 146 -9.37 13.58 16.09
N SER A 147 -8.43 12.87 16.72
CA SER A 147 -7.76 13.31 17.95
C SER A 147 -6.90 14.55 17.72
N ALA A 148 -6.10 14.58 16.66
CA ALA A 148 -5.23 15.71 16.33
C ALA A 148 -6.03 16.99 15.99
N THR A 149 -7.14 16.84 15.26
CA THR A 149 -8.04 17.94 14.87
C THR A 149 -9.07 18.33 15.93
N LYS A 150 -9.16 17.59 17.05
CA LYS A 150 -10.12 17.78 18.15
C LYS A 150 -11.59 17.69 17.71
N MET A 151 -11.86 16.93 16.64
CA MET A 151 -13.21 16.57 16.21
C MET A 151 -13.80 15.55 17.19
N ASP A 152 -15.13 15.46 17.31
CA ASP A 152 -15.76 14.54 18.26
C ASP A 152 -15.87 13.12 17.67
N ALA A 153 -15.45 12.13 18.46
CA ALA A 153 -15.36 10.72 18.09
C ALA A 153 -16.73 10.05 17.81
N ARG A 154 -17.86 10.71 18.10
CA ARG A 154 -19.24 10.18 17.95
C ARG A 154 -19.61 9.58 16.59
N GLY A 155 -18.85 9.85 15.51
CA GLY A 155 -19.30 9.60 14.13
C GLY A 155 -18.45 8.69 13.25
N TYR A 156 -17.39 8.02 13.73
CA TYR A 156 -16.70 7.01 12.91
C TYR A 156 -17.30 5.62 13.16
N GLN A 157 -17.93 5.04 12.14
CA GLN A 157 -18.64 3.77 12.25
C GLN A 157 -18.37 2.91 11.01
N ASN A 158 -18.04 1.64 11.21
CA ASN A 158 -18.06 0.66 10.13
C ASN A 158 -19.52 0.44 9.69
N ARG A 159 -19.82 0.72 8.41
CA ARG A 159 -21.19 0.77 7.87
C ARG A 159 -21.31 0.27 6.44
N THR A 160 -22.32 -0.57 6.23
CA THR A 160 -22.66 -1.20 4.95
C THR A 160 -23.49 -0.33 4.02
N ALA A 161 -24.06 0.78 4.50
CA ALA A 161 -24.84 1.75 3.73
C ALA A 161 -24.93 3.11 4.46
N PRO A 162 -24.81 4.27 3.77
CA PRO A 162 -24.97 5.60 4.38
C PRO A 162 -26.34 5.86 5.00
N SER A 163 -27.43 5.35 4.42
CA SER A 163 -28.82 5.61 4.85
C SER A 163 -29.19 5.08 6.24
N ALA A 164 -28.34 4.25 6.86
CA ALA A 164 -28.52 3.85 8.24
C ALA A 164 -28.42 5.07 9.20
N ASP A 165 -27.43 5.93 8.96
CA ASP A 165 -27.04 6.98 9.90
C ASP A 165 -27.10 8.41 9.30
N ALA A 166 -27.28 8.56 7.99
CA ALA A 166 -27.36 9.87 7.31
C ALA A 166 -28.46 9.95 6.23
N GLU A 167 -28.96 11.15 5.94
CA GLU A 167 -29.81 11.41 4.76
C GLU A 167 -29.03 11.98 3.56
N ILE A 168 -27.78 12.39 3.77
CA ILE A 168 -26.92 13.02 2.76
C ILE A 168 -25.53 12.40 2.84
N PHE A 169 -24.92 12.07 1.70
CA PHE A 169 -23.58 11.51 1.60
C PHE A 169 -22.70 12.35 0.68
N LEU A 170 -21.55 12.83 1.19
CA LEU A 170 -20.57 13.62 0.43
C LEU A 170 -19.27 12.84 0.22
N SER A 171 -18.97 12.50 -1.03
CA SER A 171 -17.74 11.81 -1.44
C SER A 171 -16.71 12.77 -2.06
N PRO A 172 -15.45 12.78 -1.59
CA PRO A 172 -14.37 13.60 -2.14
C PRO A 172 -13.66 12.86 -3.29
N PHE A 173 -14.37 12.66 -4.39
CA PHE A 173 -13.86 12.13 -5.67
C PHE A 173 -13.29 10.70 -5.71
N THR A 174 -13.01 10.05 -4.57
CA THR A 174 -12.55 8.65 -4.54
C THR A 174 -13.64 7.67 -4.95
N VAL A 175 -13.24 6.45 -5.31
CA VAL A 175 -14.17 5.32 -5.41
C VAL A 175 -14.64 4.97 -3.99
N ALA A 176 -15.76 5.57 -3.57
CA ALA A 176 -16.52 5.08 -2.44
C ALA A 176 -17.02 3.65 -2.73
N PRO A 177 -17.24 2.80 -1.70
CA PRO A 177 -17.80 1.47 -1.87
C PRO A 177 -19.05 1.48 -2.77
N VAL A 178 -19.18 0.50 -3.65
CA VAL A 178 -20.35 0.36 -4.54
C VAL A 178 -21.64 0.27 -3.70
N GLU A 179 -21.51 -0.34 -2.53
CA GLU A 179 -22.48 -0.45 -1.45
C GLU A 179 -23.04 0.91 -1.00
N TRP A 180 -22.20 1.94 -0.97
CA TRP A 180 -22.56 3.31 -0.59
C TRP A 180 -23.09 4.08 -1.80
N LEU A 181 -22.40 4.01 -2.95
CA LEU A 181 -22.81 4.69 -4.19
C LEU A 181 -24.17 4.21 -4.73
N ALA A 182 -24.53 2.94 -4.49
CA ALA A 182 -25.82 2.37 -4.87
C ALA A 182 -26.97 2.70 -3.89
N ASP A 183 -26.71 3.39 -2.78
CA ASP A 183 -27.73 3.70 -1.77
C ASP A 183 -28.65 4.84 -2.22
N LYS A 184 -29.77 4.46 -2.85
CA LYS A 184 -30.77 5.39 -3.40
C LYS A 184 -31.62 6.12 -2.34
N ASN A 185 -31.39 5.86 -1.05
CA ASN A 185 -32.13 6.48 0.05
C ASN A 185 -31.43 7.73 0.61
N VAL A 186 -30.16 8.00 0.24
CA VAL A 186 -29.47 9.25 0.57
C VAL A 186 -29.40 10.20 -0.63
N LEU A 187 -29.31 11.49 -0.34
CA LEU A 187 -28.91 12.50 -1.32
C LEU A 187 -27.39 12.39 -1.56
N HIS A 188 -27.00 11.90 -2.73
CA HIS A 188 -25.60 11.83 -3.15
C HIS A 188 -25.04 13.20 -3.53
N ALA A 189 -23.87 13.50 -2.99
CA ALA A 189 -23.07 14.67 -3.31
C ALA A 189 -21.63 14.26 -3.61
N HIS A 190 -21.04 14.83 -4.67
CA HIS A 190 -19.67 14.54 -5.07
C HIS A 190 -18.86 15.81 -5.27
N ILE A 191 -17.62 15.82 -4.76
CA ILE A 191 -16.60 16.78 -5.20
C ILE A 191 -15.95 16.21 -6.45
N VAL A 192 -15.78 17.05 -7.47
CA VAL A 192 -15.10 16.72 -8.74
C VAL A 192 -13.90 17.64 -8.88
N HIS A 193 -12.71 17.05 -8.81
CA HIS A 193 -11.45 17.79 -8.94
C HIS A 193 -11.11 18.07 -10.40
N ASP A 194 -11.04 17.02 -11.24
CA ASP A 194 -10.72 17.16 -12.67
C ASP A 194 -11.29 16.01 -13.52
N LEU A 195 -11.15 16.13 -14.85
CA LEU A 195 -11.48 15.08 -15.82
C LEU A 195 -10.22 14.58 -16.59
N ILE A 196 -9.01 14.76 -16.05
CA ILE A 196 -7.74 14.40 -16.70
C ILE A 196 -7.70 12.89 -16.98
N ALA A 197 -8.15 12.05 -16.05
CA ALA A 197 -8.22 10.60 -16.24
C ALA A 197 -9.21 10.15 -17.34
N VAL A 198 -10.14 11.02 -17.74
CA VAL A 198 -11.14 10.77 -18.79
C VAL A 198 -10.67 11.29 -20.16
N TYR A 199 -10.11 12.49 -20.20
CA TYR A 199 -9.65 13.12 -21.44
C TYR A 199 -8.23 12.73 -21.85
N ARG A 200 -7.36 12.44 -20.88
CA ARG A 200 -5.94 12.08 -21.04
C ARG A 200 -5.63 10.75 -20.33
N PRO A 201 -6.36 9.64 -20.59
CA PRO A 201 -6.17 8.36 -19.90
C PRO A 201 -4.76 7.80 -20.07
N GLU A 202 -4.01 8.20 -21.10
CA GLU A 202 -2.60 7.81 -21.30
C GLU A 202 -1.64 8.36 -20.24
N TYR A 203 -2.06 9.30 -19.40
CA TYR A 203 -1.29 9.76 -18.24
C TYR A 203 -1.37 8.81 -17.04
N PHE A 204 -2.44 8.02 -16.92
CA PHE A 204 -2.67 7.07 -15.85
C PHE A 204 -2.37 5.63 -16.29
N ASP A 205 -2.69 4.66 -15.44
CA ASP A 205 -2.95 3.28 -15.82
C ASP A 205 -4.42 3.08 -16.27
N ALA A 206 -4.74 1.89 -16.79
CA ALA A 206 -6.05 1.60 -17.36
C ALA A 206 -7.15 1.36 -16.31
N GLU A 207 -6.80 0.99 -15.08
CA GLU A 207 -7.75 0.72 -14.00
C GLU A 207 -8.18 2.01 -13.32
N THR A 208 -7.24 2.88 -12.95
CA THR A 208 -7.52 4.23 -12.45
C THR A 208 -8.40 5.03 -13.42
N ALA A 209 -8.08 5.00 -14.73
CA ALA A 209 -8.87 5.69 -15.75
C ALA A 209 -10.30 5.13 -15.88
N LYS A 210 -10.46 3.79 -15.81
CA LYS A 210 -11.77 3.11 -15.81
C LYS A 210 -12.58 3.43 -14.55
N SER A 211 -11.92 3.47 -13.39
CA SER A 211 -12.54 3.76 -12.10
C SER A 211 -13.08 5.18 -12.03
N VAL A 212 -12.28 6.19 -12.40
CA VAL A 212 -12.74 7.59 -12.47
C VAL A 212 -13.88 7.76 -13.50
N ALA A 213 -13.80 7.09 -14.66
CA ALA A 213 -14.88 7.10 -15.64
C ALA A 213 -16.19 6.48 -15.11
N SER A 214 -16.11 5.48 -14.23
CA SER A 214 -17.29 4.85 -13.61
C SER A 214 -17.99 5.75 -12.59
N ILE A 215 -17.24 6.53 -11.81
CA ILE A 215 -17.79 7.59 -10.93
C ILE A 215 -18.56 8.61 -11.78
N PHE A 216 -17.98 9.10 -12.88
CA PHE A 216 -18.70 10.03 -13.77
C PHE A 216 -19.88 9.40 -14.51
N ALA A 217 -19.95 8.08 -14.62
CA ALA A 217 -21.09 7.37 -15.18
C ALA A 217 -22.24 7.19 -14.17
N SER A 218 -21.97 7.13 -12.86
CA SER A 218 -23.01 6.91 -11.84
C SER A 218 -23.88 8.13 -11.58
N PHE A 219 -23.40 9.35 -11.86
CA PHE A 219 -24.15 10.58 -11.62
C PHE A 219 -25.50 10.60 -12.38
N ASP A 220 -26.59 10.93 -11.69
CA ASP A 220 -27.97 10.94 -12.18
C ASP A 220 -28.63 12.35 -12.05
N GLU A 221 -29.95 12.48 -12.22
CA GLU A 221 -30.65 13.76 -12.05
C GLU A 221 -30.86 14.21 -10.58
N ARG A 222 -30.45 13.39 -9.61
CA ARG A 222 -30.56 13.63 -8.15
C ARG A 222 -29.24 14.04 -7.53
N THR A 223 -28.14 13.60 -8.13
CA THR A 223 -26.75 13.83 -7.72
C THR A 223 -26.46 15.33 -7.68
N LEU A 224 -25.97 15.81 -6.53
CA LEU A 224 -25.42 17.15 -6.35
C LEU A 224 -23.91 17.13 -6.61
N ILE A 225 -23.38 18.10 -7.34
CA ILE A 225 -21.98 18.04 -7.78
C ILE A 225 -21.28 19.36 -7.47
N PHE A 226 -20.10 19.26 -6.87
CA PHE A 226 -19.20 20.37 -6.55
C PHE A 226 -17.96 20.29 -7.45
N ALA A 227 -18.00 21.00 -8.58
CA ALA A 227 -16.81 21.18 -9.40
C ALA A 227 -15.88 22.20 -8.73
N VAL A 228 -14.59 21.93 -8.66
CA VAL A 228 -13.64 22.85 -8.00
C VAL A 228 -13.34 24.13 -8.80
N SER A 229 -13.72 24.17 -10.08
CA SER A 229 -13.48 25.27 -11.02
C SER A 229 -14.62 25.38 -12.04
N GLU A 230 -14.78 26.55 -12.68
CA GLU A 230 -15.68 26.69 -13.84
C GLU A 230 -15.14 25.88 -15.04
N HIS A 231 -13.83 25.66 -15.14
CA HIS A 231 -13.24 24.72 -16.09
C HIS A 231 -13.72 23.28 -15.86
N THR A 232 -13.55 22.73 -14.65
CA THR A 232 -14.02 21.37 -14.33
C THR A 232 -15.54 21.24 -14.47
N LYS A 233 -16.31 22.30 -14.19
CA LYS A 233 -17.76 22.33 -14.45
C LYS A 233 -18.08 22.22 -15.94
N ARG A 234 -17.41 23.02 -16.79
CA ARG A 234 -17.57 22.98 -18.24
C ARG A 234 -17.20 21.62 -18.82
N ASP A 235 -16.05 21.08 -18.40
CA ASP A 235 -15.57 19.75 -18.80
C ASP A 235 -16.60 18.67 -18.44
N LEU A 236 -17.10 18.68 -17.21
CA LEU A 236 -18.11 17.73 -16.75
C LEU A 236 -19.42 17.83 -17.55
N LEU A 237 -19.89 19.06 -17.84
CA LEU A 237 -21.11 19.28 -18.64
C LEU A 237 -20.92 18.99 -20.14
N GLU A 238 -19.68 19.04 -20.66
CA GLU A 238 -19.37 18.54 -22.00
C GLU A 238 -19.31 17.00 -22.03
N HIS A 239 -18.76 16.37 -20.99
CA HIS A 239 -18.70 14.90 -20.87
C HIS A 239 -20.07 14.27 -20.60
N ARG A 240 -20.87 14.89 -19.73
CA ARG A 240 -22.23 14.51 -19.30
C ARG A 240 -23.24 15.61 -19.66
N PRO A 241 -23.56 15.82 -20.95
CA PRO A 241 -24.49 16.86 -21.42
C PRO A 241 -25.98 16.53 -21.12
N ASP A 242 -26.22 15.48 -20.35
CA ASP A 242 -27.50 15.06 -19.77
C ASP A 242 -27.68 15.54 -18.32
N LEU A 243 -26.58 15.86 -17.61
CA LEU A 243 -26.63 16.56 -16.33
C LEU A 243 -27.06 18.02 -16.53
N LYS A 244 -27.78 18.56 -15.55
CA LYS A 244 -28.26 19.95 -15.58
C LYS A 244 -27.21 20.90 -15.00
N ALA A 245 -27.08 22.10 -15.56
CA ALA A 245 -26.10 23.10 -15.12
C ALA A 245 -26.34 23.57 -13.66
N GLU A 246 -27.55 23.40 -13.16
CA GLU A 246 -28.01 23.68 -11.80
C GLU A 246 -27.69 22.55 -10.79
N GLN A 247 -27.26 21.37 -11.26
CA GLN A 247 -26.72 20.31 -10.39
C GLN A 247 -25.23 20.52 -10.07
N VAL A 248 -24.50 21.16 -10.99
CA VAL A 248 -23.05 21.40 -10.86
C VAL A 248 -22.81 22.79 -10.28
N THR A 249 -22.62 22.84 -8.96
CA THR A 249 -22.19 24.04 -8.23
C THR A 249 -20.67 24.16 -8.35
N VAL A 250 -20.15 25.38 -8.56
CA VAL A 250 -18.69 25.61 -8.48
C VAL A 250 -18.33 25.98 -7.05
N MET A 251 -17.36 25.27 -6.49
CA MET A 251 -16.77 25.51 -5.18
C MET A 251 -15.26 25.72 -5.38
N PRO A 252 -14.81 26.97 -5.58
CA PRO A 252 -13.38 27.27 -5.64
C PRO A 252 -12.68 26.78 -4.38
N LEU A 253 -11.46 26.25 -4.53
CA LEU A 253 -10.61 25.89 -3.39
C LEU A 253 -9.91 27.15 -2.86
N ALA A 254 -9.18 27.01 -1.76
CA ALA A 254 -8.33 28.09 -1.23
C ALA A 254 -6.96 27.53 -0.80
N ALA A 255 -5.98 28.42 -0.63
CA ALA A 255 -4.80 28.07 0.16
C ALA A 255 -5.23 27.85 1.63
N GLY A 256 -4.58 26.92 2.33
CA GLY A 256 -4.79 26.72 3.77
C GLY A 256 -4.17 27.85 4.61
N ASP A 257 -4.60 27.95 5.88
CA ASP A 257 -4.28 29.11 6.74
C ASP A 257 -2.77 29.30 7.05
N ARG A 258 -1.92 28.30 6.70
CA ARG A 258 -0.45 28.35 6.77
C ARG A 258 0.24 29.10 5.63
N PHE A 259 -0.45 29.38 4.52
CA PHE A 259 0.13 30.06 3.37
C PHE A 259 -0.07 31.58 3.49
N HIS A 260 0.98 32.24 3.98
CA HIS A 260 1.07 33.69 4.19
C HIS A 260 2.51 34.13 3.92
N PRO A 261 2.80 35.43 3.76
CA PRO A 261 4.19 35.88 3.66
C PRO A 261 4.98 35.51 4.91
N CYS A 262 6.05 34.74 4.74
CA CYS A 262 7.03 34.43 5.78
C CYS A 262 8.00 35.62 5.88
N LEU A 263 7.79 36.47 6.90
CA LEU A 263 8.64 37.64 7.15
C LEU A 263 9.92 37.27 7.92
N ASP A 264 9.96 36.13 8.62
CA ASP A 264 11.13 35.71 9.37
C ASP A 264 12.29 35.33 8.41
N HIS A 265 13.45 35.95 8.60
CA HIS A 265 14.65 35.69 7.81
C HIS A 265 15.44 34.47 8.31
N ALA A 266 15.35 34.12 9.59
CA ALA A 266 15.97 32.92 10.16
C ALA A 266 15.19 31.66 9.76
N GLU A 267 13.85 31.73 9.72
CA GLU A 267 13.01 30.64 9.21
C GLU A 267 13.35 30.31 7.74
N ARG A 268 13.36 31.33 6.86
CA ARG A 268 13.77 31.18 5.45
C ARG A 268 15.20 30.65 5.30
N ALA A 269 16.15 31.13 6.12
CA ALA A 269 17.53 30.63 6.10
C ALA A 269 17.62 29.15 6.54
N ALA A 270 16.85 28.73 7.53
CA ALA A 270 16.79 27.33 7.97
C ALA A 270 16.15 26.42 6.91
N VAL A 271 15.08 26.89 6.24
CA VAL A 271 14.45 26.17 5.12
C VAL A 271 15.40 26.04 3.92
N ARG A 272 16.12 27.12 3.55
CA ARG A 272 17.19 27.03 2.54
C ARG A 272 18.22 25.95 2.88
N GLN A 273 18.73 25.96 4.11
CA GLN A 273 19.72 24.99 4.57
C GLN A 273 19.17 23.56 4.51
N ARG A 274 17.92 23.33 4.92
CA ARG A 274 17.27 22.01 4.93
C ARG A 274 17.15 21.40 3.52
N TYR A 275 16.83 22.22 2.51
CA TYR A 275 16.63 21.76 1.13
C TYR A 275 17.82 22.02 0.19
N GLY A 276 18.99 22.35 0.75
CA GLY A 276 20.24 22.50 -0.02
C GLY A 276 20.31 23.74 -0.93
N ILE A 277 19.49 24.76 -0.66
CA ILE A 277 19.51 26.02 -1.41
C ILE A 277 20.67 26.88 -0.89
N PRO A 278 21.62 27.31 -1.75
CA PRO A 278 22.75 28.13 -1.31
C PRO A 278 22.30 29.44 -0.62
N PRO A 279 23.05 29.95 0.36
CA PRO A 279 22.75 31.25 0.96
C PRO A 279 22.96 32.38 -0.06
N GLY A 280 22.11 33.40 -0.03
CA GLY A 280 22.25 34.64 -0.81
C GLY A 280 21.78 34.59 -2.27
N VAL A 281 21.83 33.43 -2.95
CA VAL A 281 21.43 33.32 -4.36
C VAL A 281 19.93 33.56 -4.58
N GLN A 282 19.55 34.10 -5.73
CA GLN A 282 18.14 34.08 -6.16
C GLN A 282 17.76 32.71 -6.73
N TYR A 283 16.49 32.31 -6.60
CA TYR A 283 16.01 31.11 -7.26
C TYR A 283 14.57 31.25 -7.78
N VAL A 284 14.30 30.53 -8.87
CA VAL A 284 12.96 30.25 -9.38
C VAL A 284 12.46 28.97 -8.72
N LEU A 285 11.22 28.95 -8.24
CA LEU A 285 10.60 27.77 -7.64
C LEU A 285 9.58 27.15 -8.60
N SER A 286 9.55 25.82 -8.68
CA SER A 286 8.43 25.08 -9.25
C SER A 286 8.09 23.90 -8.33
N LEU A 287 6.82 23.76 -7.95
CA LEU A 287 6.38 22.80 -6.93
C LEU A 287 5.24 21.93 -7.46
N ALA A 288 5.53 20.64 -7.64
CA ALA A 288 4.59 19.61 -8.04
C ALA A 288 5.18 18.22 -7.83
N THR A 289 4.33 17.19 -7.73
CA THR A 289 4.75 15.81 -8.04
C THR A 289 5.46 15.80 -9.40
N LEU A 290 6.61 15.13 -9.50
CA LEU A 290 7.35 15.08 -10.76
C LEU A 290 6.64 14.10 -11.70
N GLU A 291 5.78 14.61 -12.59
CA GLU A 291 4.95 13.80 -13.50
C GLU A 291 4.77 14.50 -14.88
N ILE A 292 4.54 13.70 -15.93
CA ILE A 292 4.52 14.15 -17.34
C ILE A 292 3.55 15.32 -17.66
N ARG A 293 2.46 15.49 -16.90
CA ARG A 293 1.48 16.58 -17.16
C ARG A 293 1.94 17.96 -16.66
N LYS A 294 2.88 18.01 -15.70
CA LYS A 294 3.36 19.25 -15.07
C LYS A 294 4.32 20.07 -15.93
N ASN A 295 4.78 19.48 -17.05
CA ASN A 295 5.66 20.10 -18.04
C ASN A 295 7.00 20.62 -17.48
N LEU A 296 7.53 19.96 -16.44
CA LEU A 296 8.77 20.35 -15.77
C LEU A 296 9.99 20.27 -16.70
N ASP A 297 9.92 19.51 -17.79
CA ASP A 297 10.88 19.55 -18.89
C ASP A 297 11.00 20.95 -19.50
N GLN A 298 9.90 21.68 -19.68
CA GLN A 298 9.92 23.05 -20.21
C GLN A 298 10.36 24.08 -19.17
N VAL A 299 10.09 23.85 -17.88
CA VAL A 299 10.63 24.66 -16.78
C VAL A 299 12.17 24.56 -16.74
N VAL A 300 12.71 23.35 -16.91
CA VAL A 300 14.16 23.14 -17.04
C VAL A 300 14.70 23.79 -18.31
N ASN A 301 14.04 23.63 -19.46
CA ASN A 301 14.48 24.24 -20.71
C ASN A 301 14.56 25.78 -20.61
N ALA A 302 13.53 26.42 -20.05
CA ALA A 302 13.50 27.87 -19.84
C ALA A 302 14.64 28.34 -18.92
N PHE A 303 14.88 27.63 -17.81
CA PHE A 303 15.98 27.97 -16.91
C PHE A 303 17.38 27.76 -17.54
N VAL A 304 17.58 26.68 -18.31
CA VAL A 304 18.82 26.45 -19.06
C VAL A 304 19.05 27.53 -20.12
N GLN A 305 17.99 27.95 -20.81
CA GLN A 305 18.04 29.03 -21.79
C GLN A 305 18.30 30.40 -21.15
N LEU A 306 17.69 30.70 -20.01
CA LEU A 306 17.95 31.91 -19.21
C LEU A 306 19.43 32.02 -18.87
N LEU A 307 20.06 30.95 -18.37
CA LEU A 307 21.48 30.91 -18.05
C LEU A 307 22.41 30.88 -19.28
N ALA A 308 21.91 30.50 -20.45
CA ALA A 308 22.64 30.62 -21.71
C ALA A 308 22.63 32.08 -22.25
N GLN A 309 21.57 32.84 -21.94
CA GLN A 309 21.46 34.27 -22.29
C GLN A 309 22.22 35.16 -21.29
N ASP A 310 22.23 34.83 -20.00
CA ASP A 310 23.09 35.44 -18.98
C ASP A 310 23.91 34.39 -18.20
N PRO A 311 25.11 34.02 -18.69
CA PRO A 311 26.03 33.15 -17.98
C PRO A 311 26.63 33.75 -16.70
N SER A 312 26.46 35.05 -16.45
CA SER A 312 26.98 35.74 -15.25
C SER A 312 26.04 35.65 -14.05
N SER A 313 24.76 35.38 -14.29
CA SER A 313 23.76 35.12 -13.25
C SER A 313 24.20 33.99 -12.31
N ASP A 314 23.92 34.13 -11.01
CA ASP A 314 24.07 33.10 -9.98
C ASP A 314 22.75 32.36 -9.68
N MET A 315 21.69 32.66 -10.44
CA MET A 315 20.33 32.17 -10.18
C MET A 315 20.25 30.63 -10.24
N HIS A 316 19.41 30.07 -9.37
CA HIS A 316 19.12 28.64 -9.27
C HIS A 316 17.67 28.31 -9.66
N LEU A 317 17.40 27.05 -9.99
CA LEU A 317 16.06 26.50 -10.16
C LEU A 317 15.82 25.46 -9.06
N VAL A 318 14.77 25.66 -8.27
CA VAL A 318 14.33 24.72 -7.24
C VAL A 318 13.10 23.97 -7.76
N LEU A 319 13.24 22.67 -8.00
CA LEU A 319 12.15 21.76 -8.31
C LEU A 319 11.78 20.97 -7.05
N ALA A 320 10.59 21.24 -6.52
CA ALA A 320 10.11 20.71 -5.26
C ALA A 320 8.94 19.73 -5.44
N GLY A 321 9.01 18.59 -4.75
CA GLY A 321 8.00 17.53 -4.79
C GLY A 321 8.59 16.13 -4.97
N MET A 322 7.77 15.12 -4.70
CA MET A 322 8.16 13.71 -4.84
C MET A 322 8.27 13.29 -6.31
N SER A 323 9.20 12.37 -6.59
CA SER A 323 9.30 11.66 -7.87
C SER A 323 8.00 10.88 -8.16
N GLY A 324 7.32 11.25 -9.24
CA GLY A 324 6.18 10.51 -9.79
C GLY A 324 6.59 9.61 -10.96
N TRP A 325 5.74 9.53 -11.97
CA TRP A 325 5.84 8.56 -13.08
C TRP A 325 6.01 9.22 -14.45
N LYS A 326 6.50 8.42 -15.43
CA LYS A 326 6.74 8.83 -16.83
C LYS A 326 7.67 10.05 -16.93
N LEU A 327 8.79 9.97 -16.19
CA LEU A 327 9.79 11.04 -16.01
C LEU A 327 10.73 11.26 -17.21
N ASP A 328 10.66 10.43 -18.26
CA ASP A 328 11.66 10.34 -19.32
C ASP A 328 12.05 11.70 -19.93
N LYS A 329 11.09 12.61 -20.08
CA LYS A 329 11.29 13.98 -20.58
C LYS A 329 12.05 14.88 -19.59
N LEU A 330 11.70 14.83 -18.30
CA LEU A 330 12.36 15.62 -17.27
C LEU A 330 13.80 15.12 -17.08
N ASP A 331 14.02 13.80 -17.08
CA ASP A 331 15.36 13.22 -17.05
C ASP A 331 16.19 13.64 -18.27
N GLN A 332 15.60 13.66 -19.49
CA GLN A 332 16.27 14.17 -20.70
C GLN A 332 16.61 15.66 -20.59
N ALA A 333 15.71 16.51 -20.10
CA ALA A 333 15.96 17.94 -19.93
C ALA A 333 17.05 18.21 -18.88
N LEU A 334 17.03 17.47 -17.75
CA LEU A 334 18.07 17.55 -16.72
C LEU A 334 19.43 17.06 -17.22
N ASP A 335 19.49 15.98 -17.99
CA ASP A 335 20.75 15.48 -18.54
C ASP A 335 21.27 16.37 -19.69
N ALA A 336 20.39 17.08 -20.41
CA ALA A 336 20.75 18.08 -21.42
C ALA A 336 21.19 19.43 -20.83
N ALA A 337 20.88 19.72 -19.55
CA ALA A 337 21.21 20.99 -18.89
C ALA A 337 22.72 21.29 -18.79
N GLY A 338 23.58 20.28 -18.96
CA GLY A 338 25.03 20.46 -19.06
C GLY A 338 25.63 21.20 -17.87
N GLY A 339 26.38 22.28 -18.12
CA GLY A 339 26.99 23.12 -17.08
C GLY A 339 25.99 23.84 -16.17
N SER A 340 24.73 23.99 -16.59
CA SER A 340 23.66 24.55 -15.75
C SER A 340 23.09 23.54 -14.75
N ARG A 341 23.43 22.24 -14.87
CA ARG A 341 22.84 21.17 -14.05
C ARG A 341 23.06 21.38 -12.55
N ASP A 342 24.22 21.86 -12.14
CA ASP A 342 24.56 22.03 -10.71
C ASP A 342 23.73 23.16 -10.04
N ARG A 343 23.08 24.02 -10.83
CA ARG A 343 22.17 25.06 -10.36
C ARG A 343 20.70 24.62 -10.31
N ILE A 344 20.40 23.36 -10.66
CA ILE A 344 19.05 22.78 -10.60
C ILE A 344 18.94 21.87 -9.37
N ILE A 345 18.30 22.39 -8.33
CA ILE A 345 18.09 21.72 -7.05
C ILE A 345 16.81 20.89 -7.14
N LEU A 346 16.93 19.60 -6.83
CA LEU A 346 15.77 18.71 -6.64
C LEU A 346 15.63 18.47 -5.14
N THR A 347 14.62 19.07 -4.50
CA THR A 347 14.48 18.99 -3.03
C THR A 347 13.92 17.64 -2.56
N GLY A 348 13.22 16.92 -3.45
CA GLY A 348 12.37 15.80 -3.06
C GLY A 348 11.09 16.30 -2.37
N PHE A 349 10.57 15.49 -1.43
CA PHE A 349 9.46 15.93 -0.57
C PHE A 349 9.87 17.16 0.26
N VAL A 350 8.95 18.12 0.40
CA VAL A 350 9.09 19.31 1.25
C VAL A 350 7.97 19.24 2.28
N ASP A 351 8.31 19.44 3.55
CA ASP A 351 7.30 19.43 4.62
C ASP A 351 6.30 20.58 4.43
N ASP A 352 5.02 20.28 4.68
CA ASP A 352 3.90 21.20 4.63
C ASP A 352 4.12 22.47 5.49
N ALA A 353 4.90 22.36 6.57
CA ALA A 353 5.29 23.49 7.42
C ALA A 353 6.27 24.47 6.74
N ASP A 354 7.16 23.98 5.87
CA ASP A 354 8.24 24.78 5.27
C ASP A 354 7.79 25.56 4.03
N LEU A 355 6.65 25.20 3.43
CA LEU A 355 6.20 25.71 2.14
C LEU A 355 6.01 27.23 2.14
N SER A 356 5.50 27.81 3.23
CA SER A 356 5.31 29.26 3.37
C SER A 356 6.63 30.02 3.20
N ALA A 357 7.68 29.57 3.89
CA ALA A 357 9.02 30.13 3.78
C ALA A 357 9.65 29.87 2.40
N LEU A 358 9.48 28.66 1.84
CA LEU A 358 10.01 28.30 0.52
C LEU A 358 9.38 29.12 -0.62
N TYR A 359 8.07 29.40 -0.55
CA TYR A 359 7.41 30.31 -1.49
C TYR A 359 7.86 31.76 -1.28
N SER A 360 7.84 32.26 -0.04
CA SER A 360 8.13 33.66 0.29
C SER A 360 9.58 34.09 0.02
N ASP A 361 10.50 33.14 -0.13
CA ASP A 361 11.92 33.38 -0.41
C ASP A 361 12.30 33.17 -1.90
N ALA A 362 11.37 32.65 -2.71
CA ALA A 362 11.55 32.49 -4.15
C ALA A 362 11.41 33.82 -4.90
N LEU A 363 12.21 34.02 -5.95
CA LEU A 363 12.14 35.20 -6.82
C LEU A 363 10.80 35.24 -7.59
N CYS A 364 10.36 34.07 -8.05
CA CYS A 364 9.05 33.81 -8.62
C CYS A 364 8.75 32.31 -8.60
N PHE A 365 7.46 31.99 -8.78
CA PHE A 365 6.96 30.62 -8.91
C PHE A 365 6.57 30.33 -10.36
N VAL A 366 7.06 29.24 -10.96
CA VAL A 366 6.77 28.83 -12.34
C VAL A 366 5.96 27.54 -12.35
N TYR A 367 4.80 27.57 -13.03
CA TYR A 367 3.85 26.45 -13.04
C TYR A 367 3.23 26.21 -14.43
N LEU A 368 3.94 25.47 -15.29
CA LEU A 368 3.59 25.26 -16.71
C LEU A 368 2.73 24.02 -16.97
N SER A 369 1.92 23.60 -16.00
CA SER A 369 1.12 22.37 -16.12
C SER A 369 0.17 22.44 -17.33
N ARG A 370 0.08 21.36 -18.11
CA ARG A 370 -0.81 21.30 -19.29
C ARG A 370 -2.28 21.00 -18.93
N TYR A 371 -2.57 20.56 -17.71
CA TYR A 371 -3.94 20.33 -17.22
C TYR A 371 -3.99 20.23 -15.68
N GLU A 372 -4.78 21.10 -15.05
CA GLU A 372 -5.20 21.01 -13.64
C GLU A 372 -6.73 21.11 -13.50
N GLY A 373 -7.24 20.52 -12.43
CA GLY A 373 -8.60 20.77 -11.96
C GLY A 373 -8.82 22.13 -11.31
N PHE A 374 -7.80 22.66 -10.62
CA PHE A 374 -7.83 23.98 -9.99
C PHE A 374 -6.48 24.72 -10.09
N GLY A 375 -5.48 24.25 -9.36
CA GLY A 375 -4.17 24.91 -9.26
C GLY A 375 -3.88 25.49 -7.87
N LEU A 376 -3.86 24.63 -6.85
CA LEU A 376 -3.47 25.03 -5.50
C LEU A 376 -2.05 25.62 -5.42
N PRO A 377 -0.98 25.06 -6.05
CA PRO A 377 0.37 25.60 -5.88
C PRO A 377 0.54 27.07 -6.36
N PRO A 378 -0.03 27.51 -7.50
CA PRO A 378 -0.10 28.93 -7.85
C PRO A 378 -0.83 29.80 -6.82
N LEU A 379 -1.93 29.33 -6.24
CA LEU A 379 -2.68 30.08 -5.23
C LEU A 379 -1.93 30.16 -3.89
N GLU A 380 -1.27 29.06 -3.49
CA GLU A 380 -0.38 28.99 -2.33
C GLU A 380 0.82 29.94 -2.49
N ALA A 381 1.43 30.01 -3.68
CA ALA A 381 2.48 30.98 -4.00
C ALA A 381 2.01 32.44 -3.88
N MET A 382 0.85 32.78 -4.45
CA MET A 382 0.29 34.13 -4.35
C MET A 382 -0.10 34.51 -2.92
N ALA A 383 -0.63 33.56 -2.13
CA ALA A 383 -0.91 33.76 -0.71
C ALA A 383 0.37 34.03 0.12
N CYS A 384 1.52 33.51 -0.33
CA CYS A 384 2.84 33.81 0.25
C CYS A 384 3.48 35.11 -0.28
N GLY A 385 2.82 35.82 -1.21
CA GLY A 385 3.35 37.03 -1.85
C GLY A 385 4.35 36.78 -2.98
N THR A 386 4.47 35.54 -3.47
CA THR A 386 5.41 35.18 -4.54
C THR A 386 4.82 35.54 -5.91
N PRO A 387 5.55 36.26 -6.79
CA PRO A 387 5.12 36.48 -8.18
C PRO A 387 4.97 35.16 -8.94
N VAL A 388 3.81 34.93 -9.58
CA VAL A 388 3.52 33.69 -10.32
C VAL A 388 3.68 33.88 -11.82
N ILE A 389 4.30 32.90 -12.47
CA ILE A 389 4.24 32.62 -13.90
C ILE A 389 3.55 31.26 -14.08
N CYS A 390 2.46 31.18 -14.84
CA CYS A 390 1.76 29.92 -15.09
C CYS A 390 1.32 29.78 -16.55
N SER A 391 0.93 28.57 -16.93
CA SER A 391 0.28 28.34 -18.22
C SER A 391 -1.16 28.90 -18.25
N ASN A 392 -1.63 29.17 -19.46
CA ASN A 392 -2.99 29.55 -19.82
C ASN A 392 -3.98 28.36 -19.80
N ALA A 393 -3.51 27.18 -19.38
CA ALA A 393 -4.19 25.92 -19.56
C ALA A 393 -5.23 25.67 -18.46
N SER A 394 -6.32 25.01 -18.84
CA SER A 394 -7.33 24.49 -17.91
C SER A 394 -7.94 25.55 -16.98
N SER A 395 -7.79 25.37 -15.67
CA SER A 395 -8.32 26.22 -14.58
C SER A 395 -7.33 27.29 -14.10
N LEU A 396 -6.10 27.30 -14.59
CA LEU A 396 -5.07 28.23 -14.12
C LEU A 396 -5.42 29.72 -14.37
N PRO A 397 -6.03 30.12 -15.50
CA PRO A 397 -6.48 31.51 -15.69
C PRO A 397 -7.57 31.98 -14.72
N GLU A 398 -8.44 31.10 -14.21
CA GLU A 398 -9.47 31.49 -13.23
C GLU A 398 -8.95 31.52 -11.78
N VAL A 399 -7.81 30.88 -11.52
CA VAL A 399 -7.14 30.88 -10.20
C VAL A 399 -6.07 31.97 -10.07
N VAL A 400 -5.48 32.44 -11.18
CA VAL A 400 -4.40 33.45 -11.20
C VAL A 400 -4.85 34.84 -11.71
N GLY A 401 -5.92 34.90 -12.51
CA GLY A 401 -6.49 36.17 -12.99
C GLY A 401 -5.46 37.07 -13.69
N ASP A 402 -5.43 38.35 -13.31
CA ASP A 402 -4.45 39.34 -13.78
C ASP A 402 -3.35 39.64 -12.73
N ALA A 403 -3.18 38.73 -11.74
CA ALA A 403 -2.20 38.83 -10.65
C ALA A 403 -0.86 38.14 -10.96
N GLY A 404 -0.84 37.18 -11.89
CA GLY A 404 0.36 36.51 -12.38
C GLY A 404 0.61 36.75 -13.88
N VAL A 405 1.72 36.22 -14.39
CA VAL A 405 2.03 36.17 -15.82
C VAL A 405 1.52 34.86 -16.40
N VAL A 406 0.58 34.94 -17.34
CA VAL A 406 -0.12 33.78 -17.91
C VAL A 406 0.31 33.60 -19.36
N LEU A 407 0.98 32.48 -19.68
CA LEU A 407 1.64 32.20 -20.96
C LEU A 407 1.13 30.89 -21.59
N ASP A 408 1.56 30.50 -22.79
CA ASP A 408 1.31 29.12 -23.22
C ASP A 408 2.14 28.12 -22.38
N ALA A 409 1.64 26.89 -22.20
CA ALA A 409 2.35 25.89 -21.42
C ALA A 409 3.70 25.48 -22.04
N ASP A 410 3.85 25.64 -23.35
CA ASP A 410 5.06 25.31 -24.12
C ASP A 410 5.83 26.56 -24.63
N ASP A 411 5.48 27.76 -24.16
CA ASP A 411 6.16 29.04 -24.47
C ASP A 411 7.40 29.25 -23.59
N VAL A 412 8.48 28.57 -23.93
CA VAL A 412 9.78 28.65 -23.24
C VAL A 412 10.37 30.07 -23.30
N ASP A 413 10.23 30.77 -24.43
CA ASP A 413 10.77 32.12 -24.63
C ASP A 413 10.06 33.14 -23.73
N GLY A 414 8.72 33.14 -23.70
CA GLY A 414 7.93 34.01 -22.83
C GLY A 414 8.20 33.77 -21.35
N VAL A 415 8.49 32.53 -20.94
CA VAL A 415 8.88 32.21 -19.54
C VAL A 415 10.26 32.81 -19.21
N VAL A 416 11.22 32.77 -20.14
CA VAL A 416 12.52 33.43 -19.97
C VAL A 416 12.36 34.95 -19.85
N GLU A 417 11.60 35.59 -20.74
CA GLU A 417 11.31 37.03 -20.66
C GLU A 417 10.61 37.42 -19.35
N ALA A 418 9.66 36.60 -18.89
CA ALA A 418 8.95 36.83 -17.64
C ALA A 418 9.88 36.76 -16.41
N ILE A 419 10.76 35.75 -16.34
CA ILE A 419 11.76 35.63 -15.26
C ILE A 419 12.75 36.81 -15.31
N GLN A 420 13.25 37.19 -16.50
CA GLN A 420 14.16 38.33 -16.66
C GLN A 420 13.52 39.65 -16.21
N ARG A 421 12.26 39.90 -16.61
CA ARG A 421 11.50 41.10 -16.22
C ARG A 421 11.23 41.16 -14.72
N ILE A 422 10.96 40.02 -14.11
CA ILE A 422 10.82 39.86 -12.65
C ILE A 422 12.16 40.11 -11.95
N ALA A 423 13.26 39.53 -12.41
CA ALA A 423 14.59 39.74 -11.83
C ALA A 423 15.02 41.21 -11.87
N ALA A 424 14.88 41.85 -13.05
CA ALA A 424 15.36 43.19 -13.32
C ALA A 424 14.54 44.32 -12.66
N SER A 425 13.27 44.10 -12.32
CA SER A 425 12.37 45.16 -11.84
C SER A 425 11.70 44.83 -10.51
N ALA A 426 12.24 45.39 -9.42
CA ALA A 426 11.64 45.28 -8.08
C ALA A 426 10.18 45.76 -8.06
N SER A 427 9.89 46.95 -8.59
CA SER A 427 8.52 47.49 -8.60
C SER A 427 7.53 46.65 -9.42
N TYR A 428 8.00 45.86 -10.40
CA TYR A 428 7.15 44.88 -11.10
C TYR A 428 6.90 43.63 -10.25
N ARG A 429 7.89 43.15 -9.48
CA ARG A 429 7.69 42.08 -8.49
C ARG A 429 6.73 42.51 -7.39
N ASP A 430 6.96 43.68 -6.80
CA ASP A 430 6.16 44.19 -5.69
C ASP A 430 4.69 44.38 -6.11
N MET A 431 4.46 44.83 -7.35
CA MET A 431 3.13 44.90 -7.97
C MET A 431 2.49 43.50 -8.15
N LEU A 432 3.21 42.51 -8.69
CA LEU A 432 2.70 41.13 -8.83
C LEU A 432 2.45 40.46 -7.46
N ALA A 433 3.33 40.67 -6.48
CA ALA A 433 3.19 40.20 -5.11
C ALA A 433 1.94 40.78 -4.43
N THR A 434 1.74 42.11 -4.58
CA THR A 434 0.58 42.81 -4.02
C THR A 434 -0.72 42.30 -4.64
N LYS A 435 -0.79 42.23 -5.98
CA LYS A 435 -1.93 41.63 -6.69
C LYS A 435 -2.15 40.17 -6.31
N GLY A 436 -1.09 39.39 -6.14
CA GLY A 436 -1.16 37.99 -5.72
C GLY A 436 -1.86 37.85 -4.38
N LEU A 437 -1.46 38.64 -3.38
CA LEU A 437 -2.09 38.67 -2.06
C LEU A 437 -3.56 39.14 -2.12
N GLU A 438 -3.85 40.19 -2.88
CA GLU A 438 -5.21 40.70 -3.09
C GLU A 438 -6.11 39.66 -3.79
N HIS A 439 -5.59 38.95 -4.79
CA HIS A 439 -6.31 37.92 -5.53
C HIS A 439 -6.48 36.64 -4.69
N ALA A 440 -5.45 36.21 -3.97
CA ALA A 440 -5.51 35.04 -3.09
C ALA A 440 -6.53 35.22 -1.97
N ALA A 441 -6.65 36.44 -1.41
CA ALA A 441 -7.67 36.79 -0.43
C ALA A 441 -9.13 36.74 -0.97
N LEU A 442 -9.33 36.62 -2.28
CA LEU A 442 -10.65 36.33 -2.85
C LEU A 442 -11.06 34.87 -2.64
N PHE A 443 -10.15 33.97 -2.32
CA PHE A 443 -10.41 32.56 -2.04
C PHE A 443 -10.40 32.30 -0.52
N SER A 444 -11.32 31.48 -0.02
CA SER A 444 -11.41 31.15 1.40
C SER A 444 -12.17 29.84 1.61
N TRP A 445 -11.61 28.96 2.43
CA TRP A 445 -12.25 27.70 2.81
C TRP A 445 -13.59 27.89 3.53
N ASP A 446 -13.81 29.00 4.23
CA ASP A 446 -15.11 29.31 4.84
C ASP A 446 -16.16 29.67 3.79
N ARG A 447 -15.75 30.32 2.68
CA ARG A 447 -16.63 30.55 1.52
C ARG A 447 -16.92 29.24 0.80
N SER A 448 -15.91 28.39 0.59
CA SER A 448 -16.06 27.06 -0.02
C SER A 448 -17.01 26.18 0.77
N ALA A 449 -16.82 26.11 2.10
CA ALA A 449 -17.72 25.42 3.01
C ALA A 449 -19.12 26.05 3.02
N GLY A 450 -19.24 27.38 2.99
CA GLY A 450 -20.52 28.09 2.87
C GLY A 450 -21.31 27.67 1.62
N ILE A 451 -20.66 27.65 0.45
CA ILE A 451 -21.24 27.19 -0.83
C ILE A 451 -21.76 25.76 -0.71
N VAL A 452 -20.96 24.84 -0.15
CA VAL A 452 -21.35 23.44 0.06
C VAL A 452 -22.54 23.33 1.03
N LEU A 453 -22.48 24.02 2.18
CA LEU A 453 -23.53 24.00 3.19
C LEU A 453 -24.85 24.61 2.70
N ASP A 454 -24.81 25.65 1.87
CA ASP A 454 -25.99 26.25 1.24
C ASP A 454 -26.57 25.32 0.16
N ALA A 455 -25.73 24.72 -0.69
CA ALA A 455 -26.15 23.82 -1.74
C ALA A 455 -26.75 22.50 -1.19
N LEU A 456 -26.10 21.88 -0.19
CA LEU A 456 -26.60 20.68 0.50
C LEU A 456 -27.95 20.96 1.18
N ALA A 457 -28.07 22.09 1.90
CA ALA A 457 -29.31 22.46 2.58
C ALA A 457 -30.44 22.74 1.58
N ALA A 458 -30.15 23.46 0.49
CA ALA A 458 -31.12 23.74 -0.55
C ALA A 458 -31.55 22.48 -1.32
N ALA A 459 -30.64 21.52 -1.53
CA ALA A 459 -30.95 20.24 -2.16
C ALA A 459 -31.78 19.33 -1.23
N TYR A 460 -31.40 19.22 0.04
CA TYR A 460 -32.15 18.48 1.06
C TYR A 460 -33.57 19.04 1.23
N ALA A 461 -33.75 20.37 1.29
CA ALA A 461 -35.06 21.00 1.38
C ALA A 461 -35.97 20.72 0.17
N ARG A 462 -35.40 20.51 -1.02
CA ARG A 462 -36.14 20.04 -2.21
C ARG A 462 -36.47 18.54 -2.13
N HIS A 463 -35.60 17.73 -1.53
CA HIS A 463 -35.74 16.28 -1.46
C HIS A 463 -36.74 15.84 -0.37
N ALA A 464 -36.69 16.43 0.81
CA ALA A 464 -37.58 16.13 1.94
C ALA A 464 -39.07 16.37 1.61
N GLY A 465 -39.37 17.31 0.71
CA GLY A 465 -40.73 17.57 0.22
C GLY A 465 -41.31 16.47 -0.70
N ALA A 466 -40.52 15.49 -1.14
CA ALA A 466 -40.96 14.44 -2.07
C ALA A 466 -41.34 13.11 -1.38
N PHE A 467 -41.18 13.00 -0.06
CA PHE A 467 -41.28 11.72 0.68
C PHE A 467 -42.71 11.32 1.14
N LEU A 468 -43.74 11.74 0.40
CA LEU A 468 -45.11 11.23 0.57
C LEU A 468 -45.48 10.30 -0.61
N PRO A 469 -45.88 9.04 -0.37
CA PRO A 469 -46.12 8.08 -1.44
C PRO A 469 -47.42 8.39 -2.19
N GLN A 470 -47.34 8.47 -3.52
CA GLN A 470 -48.51 8.46 -4.42
C GLN A 470 -48.35 7.45 -5.55
N ALA A 471 -49.50 6.99 -6.06
CA ALA A 471 -49.63 5.87 -6.99
C ALA A 471 -49.14 6.22 -8.43
N PRO A 472 -48.76 5.21 -9.24
CA PRO A 472 -48.23 5.43 -10.58
C PRO A 472 -49.29 5.97 -11.56
N VAL A 473 -48.91 6.98 -12.35
CA VAL A 473 -49.74 7.55 -13.42
C VAL A 473 -49.14 7.23 -14.79
N SER A 474 -49.96 6.76 -15.72
CA SER A 474 -49.58 6.40 -17.09
C SER A 474 -49.26 7.63 -17.94
N VAL A 475 -48.18 7.58 -18.73
CA VAL A 475 -47.78 8.66 -19.65
C VAL A 475 -48.28 8.39 -21.07
N SER A 476 -49.06 9.31 -21.63
CA SER A 476 -49.43 9.34 -23.06
C SER A 476 -48.39 10.10 -23.89
N ALA A 477 -48.19 9.70 -25.15
CA ALA A 477 -47.15 10.27 -26.00
C ALA A 477 -47.55 11.62 -26.62
N GLY A 478 -46.67 12.62 -26.53
CA GLY A 478 -46.76 13.91 -27.24
C GLY A 478 -45.92 13.95 -28.54
N PRO A 479 -46.17 14.93 -29.42
CA PRO A 479 -45.56 15.00 -30.75
C PRO A 479 -44.06 15.40 -30.76
N PRO A 480 -43.29 15.03 -31.80
CA PRO A 480 -41.83 15.19 -31.82
C PRO A 480 -41.36 16.61 -32.20
N SER A 481 -40.64 17.27 -31.28
CA SER A 481 -39.95 18.53 -31.55
C SER A 481 -38.51 18.36 -32.08
N GLU A 482 -37.85 19.48 -32.39
CA GLU A 482 -36.65 19.71 -33.22
C GLU A 482 -35.38 18.85 -32.98
N LYS A 483 -35.36 18.01 -31.94
CA LYS A 483 -34.19 17.20 -31.51
C LYS A 483 -33.58 16.34 -32.63
N LYS A 484 -34.33 15.99 -33.69
CA LYS A 484 -33.79 15.27 -34.87
C LYS A 484 -32.75 16.09 -35.65
N GLY A 485 -32.93 17.40 -35.83
CA GLY A 485 -32.07 18.23 -36.68
C GLY A 485 -30.63 18.32 -36.17
N ARG A 486 -30.45 18.76 -34.91
CA ARG A 486 -29.11 18.84 -34.28
C ARG A 486 -28.41 17.47 -34.15
N ARG A 487 -29.18 16.38 -34.00
CA ARG A 487 -28.64 15.01 -33.96
C ARG A 487 -28.16 14.53 -35.34
N TYR A 488 -28.80 14.97 -36.42
CA TYR A 488 -28.32 14.77 -37.79
C TYR A 488 -27.05 15.58 -38.07
N LEU A 489 -27.03 16.87 -37.69
CA LEU A 489 -25.88 17.75 -37.92
C LEU A 489 -24.62 17.28 -37.17
N ARG A 490 -24.73 16.88 -35.90
CA ARG A 490 -23.60 16.27 -35.15
C ARG A 490 -23.14 14.94 -35.75
N ARG A 491 -24.04 14.13 -36.34
CA ARG A 491 -23.65 12.90 -37.08
C ARG A 491 -22.94 13.23 -38.40
N ALA A 492 -23.40 14.23 -39.14
CA ALA A 492 -22.76 14.68 -40.39
C ALA A 492 -21.36 15.22 -40.13
N LEU A 493 -21.18 16.10 -39.13
CA LEU A 493 -19.87 16.64 -38.75
C LEU A 493 -18.91 15.56 -38.24
N LYS A 494 -19.39 14.61 -37.43
CA LYS A 494 -18.56 13.47 -36.98
C LYS A 494 -18.20 12.54 -38.15
N GLY A 495 -19.10 12.35 -39.11
CA GLY A 495 -18.85 11.60 -40.35
C GLY A 495 -17.81 12.28 -41.26
N LEU A 496 -17.91 13.60 -41.45
CA LEU A 496 -16.91 14.41 -42.17
C LEU A 496 -15.53 14.31 -41.50
N TRP A 497 -15.47 14.41 -40.17
CA TRP A 497 -14.21 14.23 -39.43
C TRP A 497 -13.63 12.81 -39.55
N TRP A 498 -14.49 11.78 -39.61
CA TRP A 498 -14.05 10.39 -39.87
C TRP A 498 -13.51 10.20 -41.29
N LEU A 499 -14.16 10.79 -42.31
CA LEU A 499 -13.68 10.83 -43.69
C LEU A 499 -12.35 11.63 -43.83
N ALA A 500 -12.16 12.66 -43.02
CA ALA A 500 -10.94 13.49 -43.02
C ALA A 500 -9.77 12.90 -42.22
N THR A 501 -9.97 11.82 -41.43
CA THR A 501 -8.91 11.22 -40.59
C THR A 501 -8.90 9.67 -40.59
N PRO A 502 -9.03 8.99 -41.76
CA PRO A 502 -9.26 7.54 -41.83
C PRO A 502 -8.16 6.69 -41.20
N TRP A 503 -6.90 7.13 -41.23
CA TRP A 503 -5.75 6.44 -40.60
C TRP A 503 -5.89 6.25 -39.08
N SER A 504 -6.77 7.01 -38.43
CA SER A 504 -7.03 6.90 -36.98
C SER A 504 -8.21 5.98 -36.62
N MET A 505 -8.97 5.49 -37.60
CA MET A 505 -10.12 4.60 -37.37
C MET A 505 -9.80 3.33 -36.58
N PRO A 506 -8.66 2.61 -36.79
CA PRO A 506 -8.35 1.42 -35.99
C PRO A 506 -8.28 1.71 -34.48
N LYS A 507 -7.61 2.80 -34.08
CA LYS A 507 -7.49 3.21 -32.67
C LYS A 507 -8.85 3.63 -32.09
N ARG A 508 -9.68 4.33 -32.87
CA ARG A 508 -11.04 4.72 -32.46
C ARG A 508 -11.98 3.53 -32.30
N ILE A 509 -11.88 2.53 -33.18
CA ILE A 509 -12.67 1.29 -33.10
C ILE A 509 -12.24 0.46 -31.88
N SER A 510 -10.94 0.39 -31.56
CA SER A 510 -10.47 -0.20 -30.30
C SER A 510 -11.10 0.51 -29.11
N PHE A 511 -10.82 1.81 -28.93
CA PHE A 511 -11.34 2.61 -27.80
C PHE A 511 -12.86 2.49 -27.59
N MET A 512 -13.65 2.48 -28.67
CA MET A 512 -15.10 2.29 -28.58
C MET A 512 -15.51 0.88 -28.15
N ARG A 513 -14.77 -0.18 -28.54
CA ARG A 513 -14.97 -1.55 -28.04
C ARG A 513 -14.51 -1.68 -26.59
N ASP A 514 -13.32 -1.18 -26.29
CA ASP A 514 -12.66 -1.30 -24.99
C ASP A 514 -13.49 -0.63 -23.89
N ARG A 515 -14.04 0.57 -24.16
CA ARG A 515 -15.01 1.24 -23.30
C ARG A 515 -16.32 0.47 -23.16
N ALA A 516 -16.94 0.05 -24.26
CA ALA A 516 -18.22 -0.69 -24.19
C ALA A 516 -18.10 -2.02 -23.40
N LEU A 517 -16.95 -2.68 -23.52
CA LEU A 517 -16.60 -3.86 -22.72
C LEU A 517 -16.40 -3.50 -21.24
N ALA A 518 -15.80 -2.35 -20.92
CA ALA A 518 -15.58 -1.90 -19.54
C ALA A 518 -16.90 -1.52 -18.85
N ASP A 519 -17.76 -0.77 -19.54
CA ASP A 519 -19.09 -0.36 -19.06
C ASP A 519 -19.97 -1.61 -18.77
N ALA A 520 -19.94 -2.62 -19.66
CA ALA A 520 -20.66 -3.88 -19.48
C ALA A 520 -20.17 -4.69 -18.26
N ARG A 521 -18.86 -4.79 -18.05
CA ARG A 521 -18.25 -5.50 -16.89
C ARG A 521 -18.62 -4.85 -15.55
N ALA A 522 -18.73 -3.52 -15.50
CA ALA A 522 -19.14 -2.81 -14.29
C ALA A 522 -20.62 -3.10 -13.95
N ALA A 523 -21.51 -3.03 -14.95
CA ALA A 523 -22.92 -3.36 -14.78
C ALA A 523 -23.15 -4.82 -14.34
N GLU A 524 -22.33 -5.75 -14.84
CA GLU A 524 -22.35 -7.15 -14.43
C GLU A 524 -21.99 -7.34 -12.95
N MET A 525 -20.90 -6.73 -12.46
CA MET A 525 -20.51 -6.85 -11.05
C MET A 525 -21.58 -6.27 -10.11
N THR A 526 -22.18 -5.12 -10.46
CA THR A 526 -23.29 -4.54 -9.68
C THR A 526 -24.50 -5.48 -9.62
N LEU A 527 -24.83 -6.17 -10.72
CA LEU A 527 -25.93 -7.13 -10.76
C LEU A 527 -25.67 -8.34 -9.83
N LEU A 528 -24.43 -8.82 -9.72
CA LEU A 528 -24.07 -9.88 -8.78
C LEU A 528 -24.23 -9.43 -7.32
N VAL A 529 -23.78 -8.22 -6.99
CA VAL A 529 -23.96 -7.62 -5.66
C VAL A 529 -25.44 -7.45 -5.31
N GLU A 530 -26.26 -6.98 -6.25
CA GLU A 530 -27.71 -6.84 -6.06
C GLU A 530 -28.40 -8.21 -5.87
N GLN A 531 -28.00 -9.25 -6.60
CA GLN A 531 -28.54 -10.61 -6.47
C GLN A 531 -28.23 -11.24 -5.09
N GLU A 532 -26.97 -11.18 -4.64
CA GLU A 532 -26.59 -11.70 -3.31
C GLU A 532 -27.30 -10.93 -2.18
N ARG A 533 -27.36 -9.58 -2.28
CA ARG A 533 -28.11 -8.73 -1.35
C ARG A 533 -29.60 -9.12 -1.31
N ALA A 534 -30.21 -9.40 -2.46
CA ALA A 534 -31.60 -9.85 -2.54
C ALA A 534 -31.81 -11.21 -1.86
N ARG A 535 -30.93 -12.20 -2.09
CA ARG A 535 -31.03 -13.52 -1.42
C ARG A 535 -30.90 -13.41 0.10
N ILE A 536 -29.92 -12.65 0.59
CA ILE A 536 -29.73 -12.40 2.02
C ILE A 536 -30.97 -11.74 2.62
N SER A 537 -31.54 -10.74 1.93
CA SER A 537 -32.74 -10.02 2.41
C SER A 537 -34.03 -10.86 2.35
N LEU A 538 -34.11 -11.86 1.45
CA LEU A 538 -35.19 -12.85 1.45
C LEU A 538 -35.04 -13.82 2.63
N ARG A 539 -33.83 -14.36 2.86
CA ARG A 539 -33.55 -15.25 4.00
C ARG A 539 -33.85 -14.59 5.34
N GLN A 540 -33.45 -13.33 5.52
CA GLN A 540 -33.74 -12.55 6.74
C GLN A 540 -35.24 -12.36 7.03
N ARG A 541 -36.11 -12.50 6.01
CA ARG A 541 -37.58 -12.45 6.15
C ARG A 541 -38.22 -13.83 6.34
N GLY A 542 -37.42 -14.89 6.48
CA GLY A 542 -37.90 -16.27 6.58
C GLY A 542 -38.44 -16.85 5.28
N ALA A 543 -38.19 -16.21 4.12
CA ALA A 543 -38.56 -16.76 2.83
C ALA A 543 -37.62 -17.91 2.44
N LYS A 544 -38.16 -18.95 1.79
CA LYS A 544 -37.33 -20.04 1.24
C LYS A 544 -36.43 -19.49 0.14
N VAL A 545 -35.13 -19.77 0.24
CA VAL A 545 -34.16 -19.56 -0.84
C VAL A 545 -34.39 -20.63 -1.92
N GLU A 546 -34.55 -20.20 -3.18
CA GLU A 546 -34.62 -21.11 -4.32
C GLU A 546 -33.22 -21.60 -4.73
N ALA A 547 -33.13 -22.84 -5.21
CA ALA A 547 -31.88 -23.41 -5.65
C ALA A 547 -31.37 -22.69 -6.92
N PRO A 548 -30.07 -22.34 -7.00
CA PRO A 548 -29.49 -21.77 -8.21
C PRO A 548 -29.57 -22.75 -9.39
N GLU A 549 -29.79 -22.23 -10.60
CA GLU A 549 -29.81 -23.06 -11.81
C GLU A 549 -28.43 -23.70 -12.01
N PRO A 550 -28.32 -25.04 -12.16
CA PRO A 550 -27.03 -25.70 -12.29
C PRO A 550 -26.31 -25.31 -13.59
N LEU A 551 -25.01 -25.56 -13.63
CA LEU A 551 -24.21 -25.54 -14.86
C LEU A 551 -23.64 -26.93 -15.12
N ASP A 552 -24.12 -27.58 -16.18
CA ASP A 552 -23.44 -28.75 -16.73
C ASP A 552 -22.29 -28.27 -17.63
N LEU A 553 -21.05 -28.41 -17.15
CA LEU A 553 -19.84 -28.12 -17.91
C LEU A 553 -19.68 -28.96 -19.19
N PHE A 554 -20.55 -29.95 -19.40
CA PHE A 554 -20.51 -30.89 -20.52
C PHE A 554 -21.68 -30.73 -21.50
N ASP A 555 -22.68 -29.89 -21.19
CA ASP A 555 -23.70 -29.44 -22.15
C ASP A 555 -23.28 -28.12 -22.81
N ASN A 556 -23.09 -28.15 -24.12
CA ASN A 556 -22.77 -26.97 -24.93
C ASN A 556 -23.86 -25.90 -24.81
N ASP A 557 -25.14 -26.26 -24.80
CA ASP A 557 -26.21 -25.28 -24.77
C ASP A 557 -26.36 -24.66 -23.36
N ALA A 558 -26.10 -25.42 -22.28
CA ALA A 558 -26.03 -24.88 -20.92
C ALA A 558 -24.90 -23.85 -20.78
N LEU A 559 -23.74 -24.12 -21.36
CA LEU A 559 -22.60 -23.20 -21.35
C LEU A 559 -22.91 -21.89 -22.10
N SER A 560 -23.46 -21.99 -23.30
CA SER A 560 -23.89 -20.80 -24.07
C SER A 560 -25.02 -20.03 -23.39
N ARG A 561 -25.96 -20.69 -22.69
CA ARG A 561 -26.97 -20.01 -21.85
C ARG A 561 -26.34 -19.32 -20.63
N ALA A 562 -25.44 -19.99 -19.92
CA ALA A 562 -24.84 -19.48 -18.69
C ALA A 562 -23.89 -18.30 -18.95
N ALA A 563 -23.04 -18.37 -19.98
CA ALA A 563 -22.19 -17.26 -20.39
C ALA A 563 -22.94 -16.20 -21.22
N GLY A 564 -24.02 -16.57 -21.92
CA GLY A 564 -24.67 -15.69 -22.90
C GLY A 564 -23.78 -15.33 -24.09
N LEU A 565 -22.86 -16.24 -24.46
CA LEU A 565 -21.87 -16.09 -25.52
C LEU A 565 -21.94 -17.27 -26.50
N ALA A 566 -21.36 -17.12 -27.70
CA ALA A 566 -21.27 -18.19 -28.67
C ALA A 566 -20.26 -19.26 -28.23
N LEU A 567 -20.48 -20.53 -28.59
CA LEU A 567 -19.57 -21.63 -28.25
C LEU A 567 -18.11 -21.37 -28.65
N SER A 568 -17.88 -20.68 -29.78
CA SER A 568 -16.55 -20.30 -30.27
C SER A 568 -15.84 -19.21 -29.45
N GLU A 569 -16.53 -18.61 -28.48
CA GLU A 569 -15.95 -17.67 -27.50
C GLU A 569 -15.65 -18.37 -26.16
N ILE A 570 -16.27 -19.53 -25.93
CA ILE A 570 -16.20 -20.32 -24.70
C ILE A 570 -15.28 -21.55 -24.86
N LEU A 571 -15.10 -22.05 -26.09
CA LEU A 571 -14.37 -23.27 -26.45
C LEU A 571 -13.56 -23.08 -27.74
N TRP A 572 -12.52 -23.89 -27.89
CA TRP A 572 -11.69 -24.02 -29.10
C TRP A 572 -12.19 -25.14 -30.02
N THR A 573 -11.64 -25.23 -31.23
CA THR A 573 -11.74 -26.43 -32.09
C THR A 573 -11.06 -27.60 -31.37
N PRO A 574 -11.72 -28.76 -31.18
CA PRO A 574 -11.14 -29.88 -30.43
C PRO A 574 -9.81 -30.37 -31.00
N VAL A 575 -8.83 -30.60 -30.12
CA VAL A 575 -7.47 -31.02 -30.48
C VAL A 575 -7.42 -32.54 -30.71
N LYS A 576 -6.71 -33.00 -31.75
CA LYS A 576 -6.48 -34.43 -32.02
C LYS A 576 -5.24 -34.98 -31.31
N PRO A 577 -5.12 -36.32 -31.10
CA PRO A 577 -3.92 -36.94 -30.53
C PRO A 577 -2.60 -36.56 -31.22
N GLU A 578 -2.62 -36.39 -32.54
CA GLU A 578 -1.48 -36.00 -33.37
C GLU A 578 -1.17 -34.49 -33.39
N GLU A 579 -2.02 -33.67 -32.76
CA GLU A 579 -1.89 -32.20 -32.70
C GLU A 579 -1.38 -31.70 -31.32
N VAL A 580 -1.12 -32.61 -30.39
CA VAL A 580 -0.55 -32.31 -29.06
C VAL A 580 0.96 -32.08 -29.19
N ALA A 581 1.38 -30.82 -29.10
CA ALA A 581 2.77 -30.38 -29.34
C ALA A 581 3.38 -29.57 -28.18
N ASP A 582 2.58 -29.19 -27.18
CA ASP A 582 3.00 -28.47 -25.97
C ASP A 582 2.02 -28.71 -24.81
N ARG A 583 2.33 -28.18 -23.62
CA ARG A 583 1.47 -28.34 -22.43
C ARG A 583 0.06 -27.75 -22.60
N TRP A 584 -0.15 -26.77 -23.49
CA TRP A 584 -1.43 -26.09 -23.67
C TRP A 584 -2.34 -26.85 -24.65
N SER A 585 -1.81 -27.32 -25.77
CA SER A 585 -2.48 -28.26 -26.67
C SER A 585 -2.80 -29.59 -25.97
N ALA A 586 -1.90 -30.07 -25.10
CA ALA A 586 -2.18 -31.19 -24.19
C ALA A 586 -3.35 -30.89 -23.23
N ALA A 587 -3.37 -29.72 -22.60
CA ALA A 587 -4.47 -29.32 -21.71
C ALA A 587 -5.82 -29.25 -22.44
N ARG A 588 -5.85 -28.70 -23.67
CA ARG A 588 -7.04 -28.68 -24.53
C ARG A 588 -7.51 -30.10 -24.86
N PHE A 589 -6.62 -30.96 -25.35
CA PHE A 589 -6.91 -32.36 -25.66
C PHE A 589 -7.51 -33.12 -24.46
N LEU A 590 -6.99 -32.89 -23.25
CA LEU A 590 -7.52 -33.47 -22.02
C LEU A 590 -8.93 -32.96 -21.71
N ILE A 591 -9.15 -31.64 -21.76
CA ILE A 591 -10.47 -31.01 -21.56
C ILE A 591 -11.48 -31.52 -22.59
N ASP A 592 -11.12 -31.56 -23.87
CA ASP A 592 -11.94 -32.11 -24.96
C ASP A 592 -12.29 -33.59 -24.71
N SER A 593 -11.35 -34.36 -24.18
CA SER A 593 -11.53 -35.78 -23.81
C SER A 593 -12.46 -35.95 -22.61
N TRP A 594 -12.33 -35.16 -21.54
CA TRP A 594 -13.24 -35.19 -20.39
C TRP A 594 -14.65 -34.71 -20.77
N ARG A 595 -14.77 -33.75 -21.68
CA ARG A 595 -16.05 -33.31 -22.25
C ARG A 595 -16.71 -34.43 -23.04
N SER A 596 -16.02 -35.02 -24.01
CA SER A 596 -16.60 -35.98 -24.95
C SER A 596 -16.74 -37.41 -24.42
N GLN A 597 -15.84 -37.87 -23.54
CA GLN A 597 -15.74 -39.29 -23.16
C GLN A 597 -16.02 -39.52 -21.66
N LYS A 598 -17.22 -40.01 -21.35
CA LYS A 598 -17.65 -40.33 -19.97
C LYS A 598 -16.67 -41.27 -19.22
N GLY A 599 -16.06 -42.23 -19.93
CA GLY A 599 -15.08 -43.16 -19.34
C GLY A 599 -13.77 -42.50 -18.91
N ILE A 600 -13.30 -41.49 -19.65
CA ILE A 600 -12.11 -40.70 -19.30
C ILE A 600 -12.47 -39.69 -18.19
N ARG A 601 -13.64 -39.05 -18.29
CA ARG A 601 -14.17 -38.14 -17.25
C ARG A 601 -14.24 -38.81 -15.87
N ALA A 602 -14.65 -40.08 -15.81
CA ALA A 602 -14.73 -40.84 -14.56
C ALA A 602 -13.36 -41.18 -13.93
N GLN A 603 -12.24 -40.95 -14.64
CA GLN A 603 -10.87 -41.11 -14.12
C GLN A 603 -10.26 -39.78 -13.63
N PHE A 604 -10.91 -38.64 -13.89
CA PHE A 604 -10.42 -37.30 -13.53
C PHE A 604 -10.89 -36.84 -12.14
N PRO A 605 -10.07 -36.12 -11.36
CA PRO A 605 -8.62 -35.90 -11.54
C PRO A 605 -7.75 -37.06 -11.04
N GLN A 606 -8.36 -38.12 -10.48
CA GLN A 606 -7.69 -38.99 -9.51
C GLN A 606 -6.65 -39.96 -10.08
N ALA A 607 -6.82 -40.49 -11.31
CA ALA A 607 -5.84 -41.38 -11.94
C ALA A 607 -6.09 -41.58 -13.45
N LEU A 608 -5.64 -40.64 -14.29
CA LEU A 608 -5.80 -40.73 -15.75
C LEU A 608 -4.84 -41.79 -16.35
N ARG A 609 -5.40 -42.86 -16.93
CA ARG A 609 -4.59 -43.93 -17.55
C ARG A 609 -4.11 -43.55 -18.95
N LEU A 610 -2.94 -42.90 -19.02
CA LEU A 610 -2.36 -42.36 -20.25
C LEU A 610 -2.25 -43.36 -21.42
N ALA A 611 -2.03 -44.65 -21.14
CA ALA A 611 -1.99 -45.70 -22.15
C ALA A 611 -3.32 -45.89 -22.91
N GLU A 612 -4.46 -45.49 -22.33
CA GLU A 612 -5.79 -45.58 -22.95
C GLU A 612 -6.01 -44.46 -24.00
N LEU A 613 -5.17 -43.41 -24.01
CA LEU A 613 -5.31 -42.21 -24.87
C LEU A 613 -4.71 -42.34 -26.28
N ARG A 614 -3.92 -43.40 -26.56
CA ARG A 614 -3.27 -43.67 -27.87
C ARG A 614 -2.37 -42.55 -28.41
N LEU A 615 -1.72 -41.81 -27.52
CA LEU A 615 -0.81 -40.70 -27.84
C LEU A 615 0.58 -41.20 -28.30
N SER A 616 1.35 -40.32 -28.95
CA SER A 616 2.80 -40.51 -29.17
C SER A 616 3.59 -40.29 -27.86
N GLN A 617 4.86 -40.71 -27.79
CA GLN A 617 5.66 -40.52 -26.57
C GLN A 617 5.86 -39.04 -26.21
N ASP A 618 6.10 -38.16 -27.19
CA ASP A 618 6.19 -36.72 -26.94
C ASP A 618 4.85 -36.12 -26.48
N ALA A 619 3.74 -36.54 -27.09
CA ALA A 619 2.41 -36.08 -26.66
C ALA A 619 2.04 -36.61 -25.26
N MET A 620 2.44 -37.83 -24.91
CA MET A 620 2.34 -38.35 -23.53
C MET A 620 3.14 -37.50 -22.54
N ARG A 621 4.38 -37.11 -22.89
CA ARG A 621 5.19 -36.22 -22.05
C ARG A 621 4.49 -34.88 -21.82
N HIS A 622 3.95 -34.24 -22.86
CA HIS A 622 3.25 -32.95 -22.71
C HIS A 622 1.92 -33.07 -21.94
N VAL A 623 1.24 -34.22 -21.99
CA VAL A 623 0.10 -34.55 -21.12
C VAL A 623 0.52 -34.78 -19.67
N GLU A 624 1.65 -35.46 -19.42
CA GLU A 624 2.22 -35.60 -18.08
C GLU A 624 2.69 -34.26 -17.50
N GLU A 625 3.28 -33.39 -18.31
CA GLU A 625 3.62 -32.02 -17.94
C GLU A 625 2.34 -31.24 -17.55
N ALA A 626 1.32 -31.25 -18.41
CA ALA A 626 0.06 -30.55 -18.16
C ALA A 626 -0.62 -30.99 -16.85
N LEU A 627 -0.69 -32.31 -16.59
CA LEU A 627 -1.26 -32.88 -15.36
C LEU A 627 -0.46 -32.54 -14.08
N LYS A 628 0.78 -32.05 -14.20
CA LYS A 628 1.66 -31.66 -13.09
C LYS A 628 1.86 -30.13 -12.98
N ALA A 629 1.28 -29.34 -13.88
CA ALA A 629 1.66 -27.94 -14.09
C ALA A 629 0.80 -26.87 -13.38
N GLY A 630 -0.10 -27.23 -12.46
CA GLY A 630 -0.89 -26.25 -11.70
C GLY A 630 -1.80 -25.37 -12.58
N ILE A 631 -2.41 -25.95 -13.62
CA ILE A 631 -3.06 -25.18 -14.70
C ILE A 631 -4.21 -24.29 -14.19
N SER A 632 -4.90 -24.69 -13.12
CA SER A 632 -5.96 -23.89 -12.49
C SER A 632 -5.47 -22.78 -11.57
N ASP A 633 -4.20 -22.79 -11.13
CA ASP A 633 -3.72 -21.98 -10.01
C ASP A 633 -3.87 -20.48 -10.27
N ARG A 634 -3.43 -19.99 -11.44
CA ARG A 634 -3.58 -18.56 -11.79
C ARG A 634 -5.06 -18.13 -11.90
N ALA A 635 -5.94 -19.02 -12.37
CA ALA A 635 -7.37 -18.72 -12.43
C ALA A 635 -8.01 -18.72 -11.03
N ARG A 636 -7.59 -19.64 -10.15
CA ARG A 636 -8.00 -19.71 -8.75
C ARG A 636 -7.54 -18.46 -7.98
N GLN A 637 -6.30 -18.06 -8.19
CA GLN A 637 -5.70 -16.84 -7.67
C GLN A 637 -6.48 -15.59 -8.09
N ALA A 638 -6.80 -15.45 -9.38
CA ALA A 638 -7.58 -14.32 -9.90
C ALA A 638 -8.97 -14.15 -9.25
N PHE A 639 -9.58 -15.25 -8.78
CA PHE A 639 -10.79 -15.20 -7.96
C PHE A 639 -10.49 -14.86 -6.49
N LEU A 640 -9.43 -15.43 -5.89
CA LEU A 640 -9.08 -15.23 -4.47
C LEU A 640 -8.43 -13.88 -4.14
N VAL A 641 -7.85 -13.15 -5.09
CA VAL A 641 -7.34 -11.77 -4.88
C VAL A 641 -8.35 -10.70 -5.26
N ASN A 642 -9.45 -11.04 -5.94
CA ASN A 642 -10.50 -10.09 -6.25
C ASN A 642 -11.41 -9.92 -5.02
N GLU A 643 -11.02 -9.03 -4.11
CA GLU A 643 -11.68 -8.83 -2.81
C GLU A 643 -13.20 -8.63 -2.94
N THR A 644 -13.65 -7.81 -3.90
CA THR A 644 -15.06 -7.59 -4.21
C THR A 644 -15.79 -8.88 -4.60
N LEU A 645 -15.29 -9.62 -5.59
CA LEU A 645 -15.91 -10.86 -6.07
C LEU A 645 -15.86 -11.97 -5.02
N ASN A 646 -14.76 -12.07 -4.26
CA ASN A 646 -14.57 -13.10 -3.25
C ASN A 646 -15.42 -12.86 -1.99
N ALA A 647 -15.63 -11.60 -1.59
CA ALA A 647 -16.54 -11.26 -0.49
C ALA A 647 -18.01 -11.52 -0.83
N VAL A 648 -18.40 -11.29 -2.09
CA VAL A 648 -19.77 -11.45 -2.60
C VAL A 648 -20.08 -12.91 -2.94
N LEU A 649 -19.15 -13.60 -3.60
CA LEU A 649 -19.31 -14.97 -4.12
C LEU A 649 -18.25 -15.94 -3.56
N PRO A 650 -18.03 -16.06 -2.23
CA PRO A 650 -17.00 -16.94 -1.66
C PRO A 650 -17.24 -18.43 -2.01
N HIS A 651 -18.51 -18.78 -2.20
CA HIS A 651 -18.99 -20.09 -2.65
C HIS A 651 -18.86 -20.31 -4.17
N GLY A 652 -18.17 -19.42 -4.90
CA GLY A 652 -18.17 -19.35 -6.37
C GLY A 652 -17.66 -20.58 -7.12
N LEU A 653 -16.84 -21.42 -6.50
CA LEU A 653 -16.38 -22.70 -7.07
C LEU A 653 -17.24 -23.91 -6.65
N THR A 654 -18.22 -23.71 -5.76
CA THR A 654 -19.19 -24.76 -5.39
C THR A 654 -20.37 -24.81 -6.37
N PRO A 655 -21.16 -25.91 -6.42
CA PRO A 655 -22.36 -25.99 -7.25
C PRO A 655 -23.40 -24.88 -7.01
N ALA A 656 -23.35 -24.18 -5.87
CA ALA A 656 -24.18 -23.01 -5.61
C ALA A 656 -23.78 -21.77 -6.43
N GLY A 657 -22.50 -21.58 -6.74
CA GLY A 657 -21.95 -20.36 -7.35
C GLY A 657 -21.26 -20.56 -8.71
N ILE A 658 -20.99 -21.82 -9.09
CA ILE A 658 -20.15 -22.18 -10.26
C ILE A 658 -20.66 -21.56 -11.57
N ARG A 659 -21.97 -21.48 -11.76
CA ARG A 659 -22.59 -20.86 -12.94
C ARG A 659 -22.28 -19.37 -13.03
N THR A 660 -22.39 -18.68 -11.90
CA THR A 660 -22.19 -17.23 -11.76
C THR A 660 -20.72 -16.87 -11.99
N LEU A 661 -19.81 -17.59 -11.34
CA LEU A 661 -18.37 -17.39 -11.51
C LEU A 661 -17.92 -17.70 -12.95
N PHE A 662 -18.47 -18.76 -13.56
CA PHE A 662 -18.19 -19.11 -14.97
C PHE A 662 -18.61 -18.01 -15.93
N SER A 663 -19.80 -17.44 -15.76
CA SER A 663 -20.28 -16.32 -16.59
C SER A 663 -19.33 -15.11 -16.50
N TRP A 664 -18.94 -14.72 -15.29
CA TRP A 664 -18.01 -13.62 -15.04
C TRP A 664 -16.63 -13.84 -15.69
N PHE A 665 -16.05 -15.03 -15.55
CA PHE A 665 -14.75 -15.35 -16.18
C PHE A 665 -14.83 -15.23 -17.70
N MET A 666 -15.85 -15.81 -18.33
CA MET A 666 -16.00 -15.84 -19.80
C MET A 666 -16.29 -14.45 -20.39
N ARG A 667 -17.02 -13.60 -19.66
CA ARG A 667 -17.39 -12.24 -20.12
C ARG A 667 -16.29 -11.20 -19.93
N GLY A 668 -15.39 -11.40 -18.97
CA GLY A 668 -14.32 -10.44 -18.71
C GLY A 668 -13.22 -10.90 -17.77
N GLY A 669 -13.55 -11.63 -16.70
CA GLY A 669 -12.60 -11.96 -15.63
C GLY A 669 -11.34 -12.68 -16.11
N ALA A 670 -11.48 -13.60 -17.08
CA ALA A 670 -10.35 -14.29 -17.69
C ALA A 670 -9.38 -13.33 -18.41
N ARG A 671 -9.93 -12.34 -19.13
CA ARG A 671 -9.15 -11.36 -19.90
C ARG A 671 -8.45 -10.36 -18.99
N ASP A 672 -9.15 -9.90 -17.96
CA ASP A 672 -8.67 -8.85 -17.05
C ASP A 672 -7.54 -9.37 -16.13
N ALA A 673 -7.57 -10.65 -15.76
CA ALA A 673 -6.47 -11.33 -15.05
C ALA A 673 -5.37 -11.91 -15.98
N GLY A 674 -5.43 -11.65 -17.29
CA GLY A 674 -4.44 -12.15 -18.25
C GLY A 674 -4.36 -13.68 -18.31
N LEU A 675 -5.50 -14.36 -18.23
CA LEU A 675 -5.63 -15.82 -18.21
C LEU A 675 -5.91 -16.39 -19.60
N ARG A 676 -5.46 -17.62 -19.80
CA ARG A 676 -5.84 -18.50 -20.90
C ARG A 676 -7.18 -19.16 -20.60
N LEU A 677 -7.91 -19.47 -21.67
CA LEU A 677 -9.19 -20.18 -21.59
C LEU A 677 -9.00 -21.58 -20.98
N GLU A 678 -7.84 -22.20 -21.22
CA GLU A 678 -7.38 -23.45 -20.64
C GLU A 678 -7.26 -23.40 -19.11
N GLU A 679 -6.66 -22.34 -18.55
CA GLU A 679 -6.47 -22.16 -17.10
C GLU A 679 -7.83 -22.08 -16.37
N VAL A 680 -8.77 -21.34 -16.97
CA VAL A 680 -10.14 -21.17 -16.48
C VAL A 680 -10.94 -22.47 -16.59
N TRP A 681 -10.88 -23.16 -17.73
CA TRP A 681 -11.59 -24.43 -17.91
C TRP A 681 -11.13 -25.53 -16.96
N TRP A 682 -9.83 -25.61 -16.72
CA TRP A 682 -9.24 -26.58 -15.80
C TRP A 682 -9.73 -26.35 -14.37
N LEU A 683 -9.73 -25.09 -13.90
CA LEU A 683 -10.28 -24.71 -12.59
C LEU A 683 -11.73 -25.18 -12.41
N PHE A 684 -12.60 -24.94 -13.40
CA PHE A 684 -14.01 -25.32 -13.30
C PHE A 684 -14.22 -26.83 -13.30
N LEU A 685 -13.40 -27.58 -14.06
CA LEU A 685 -13.48 -29.04 -14.09
C LEU A 685 -12.97 -29.68 -12.80
N GLU A 686 -11.89 -29.16 -12.20
CA GLU A 686 -11.43 -29.57 -10.86
C GLU A 686 -12.48 -29.27 -9.80
N ALA A 687 -13.08 -28.07 -9.84
CA ALA A 687 -14.11 -27.65 -8.90
C ALA A 687 -15.40 -28.49 -8.99
N GLN A 688 -15.79 -28.92 -10.20
CA GLN A 688 -16.88 -29.88 -10.37
C GLN A 688 -16.47 -31.33 -9.97
N GLY A 689 -15.18 -31.64 -9.96
CA GLY A 689 -14.62 -32.93 -9.55
C GLY A 689 -14.60 -33.15 -8.03
N ASP A 690 -14.24 -32.12 -7.25
CA ASP A 690 -14.34 -32.14 -5.77
C ASP A 690 -15.00 -30.86 -5.21
N PRO A 691 -16.33 -30.70 -5.40
CA PRO A 691 -17.09 -29.59 -4.81
C PRO A 691 -17.13 -29.60 -3.27
N GLY A 692 -16.75 -30.71 -2.63
CA GLY A 692 -16.58 -30.77 -1.17
C GLY A 692 -15.32 -30.01 -0.74
N ARG A 693 -14.18 -30.30 -1.37
CA ARG A 693 -12.93 -29.53 -1.20
C ARG A 693 -13.14 -28.04 -1.44
N GLU A 694 -13.85 -27.66 -2.50
CA GLU A 694 -14.08 -26.24 -2.81
C GLU A 694 -14.96 -25.54 -1.75
N LEU A 695 -15.94 -26.24 -1.16
CA LEU A 695 -16.71 -25.71 -0.03
C LEU A 695 -15.84 -25.50 1.22
N MET A 696 -14.89 -26.41 1.48
CA MET A 696 -13.95 -26.30 2.59
C MET A 696 -12.91 -25.19 2.37
N LEU A 697 -12.43 -24.99 1.13
CA LEU A 697 -11.61 -23.83 0.77
C LEU A 697 -12.37 -22.51 0.92
N ALA A 698 -13.64 -22.44 0.49
CA ALA A 698 -14.48 -21.26 0.64
C ALA A 698 -14.62 -20.82 2.11
N HIS A 699 -14.68 -21.75 3.05
CA HIS A 699 -14.58 -21.47 4.49
C HIS A 699 -13.17 -20.98 4.88
N SER A 700 -12.12 -21.73 4.53
CA SER A 700 -10.72 -21.41 4.87
C SER A 700 -10.23 -20.03 4.39
N PHE A 701 -10.95 -19.38 3.46
CA PHE A 701 -10.64 -18.03 2.95
C PHE A 701 -11.79 -17.01 3.12
N SER A 702 -12.87 -17.35 3.82
CA SER A 702 -13.95 -16.41 4.16
C SER A 702 -14.02 -16.11 5.66
N ARG A 703 -13.54 -14.92 6.07
CA ARG A 703 -13.53 -14.48 7.48
C ARG A 703 -14.93 -14.50 8.11
N THR A 704 -15.98 -14.16 7.34
CA THR A 704 -17.36 -14.14 7.83
C THR A 704 -17.92 -15.55 8.06
N TRP A 705 -17.51 -16.53 7.23
CA TRP A 705 -17.88 -17.93 7.41
C TRP A 705 -17.12 -18.54 8.60
N GLN A 706 -15.84 -18.22 8.76
CA GLN A 706 -15.02 -18.61 9.91
C GLN A 706 -15.57 -18.06 11.24
N GLN A 707 -15.99 -16.78 11.27
CA GLN A 707 -16.65 -16.17 12.44
C GLN A 707 -17.96 -16.88 12.80
N ARG A 708 -18.76 -17.24 11.79
CA ARG A 708 -20.07 -17.88 11.98
C ARG A 708 -19.95 -19.36 12.38
N HIS A 709 -18.97 -20.06 11.84
CA HIS A 709 -18.78 -21.51 11.99
C HIS A 709 -17.31 -21.83 12.30
N PRO A 710 -16.75 -21.45 13.46
CA PRO A 710 -15.32 -21.63 13.76
C PRO A 710 -14.88 -23.10 13.78
N ALA A 711 -15.75 -24.00 14.22
CA ALA A 711 -15.53 -25.46 14.16
C ALA A 711 -15.98 -26.10 12.83
N GLY A 712 -16.37 -25.33 11.82
CA GLY A 712 -17.09 -25.79 10.61
C GLY A 712 -16.35 -26.80 9.73
N LEU A 713 -15.03 -26.91 9.84
CA LEU A 713 -14.21 -27.89 9.09
C LEU A 713 -13.79 -29.11 9.95
N THR A 714 -14.30 -29.20 11.19
CA THR A 714 -14.03 -30.29 12.14
C THR A 714 -15.22 -31.22 12.28
N VAL A 715 -15.03 -32.43 12.82
CA VAL A 715 -16.14 -33.31 13.22
C VAL A 715 -17.16 -32.65 14.15
N PHE A 716 -16.77 -31.63 14.93
CA PHE A 716 -17.61 -30.97 15.93
C PHE A 716 -18.56 -29.91 15.37
N GLY A 717 -18.26 -29.33 14.20
CA GLY A 717 -19.08 -28.24 13.61
C GLY A 717 -19.51 -28.45 12.15
N ARG A 718 -18.93 -29.44 11.44
CA ARG A 718 -19.20 -29.65 10.01
C ARG A 718 -20.65 -29.93 9.63
N VAL A 719 -21.42 -30.56 10.51
CA VAL A 719 -22.84 -30.88 10.27
C VAL A 719 -23.70 -29.61 10.28
N ASP A 720 -23.45 -28.69 11.22
CA ASP A 720 -24.19 -27.43 11.32
C ASP A 720 -23.72 -26.40 10.27
N PHE A 721 -22.42 -26.41 9.92
CA PHE A 721 -21.91 -25.65 8.78
C PHE A 721 -22.54 -26.11 7.47
N ALA A 722 -22.60 -27.42 7.20
CA ALA A 722 -23.26 -27.96 6.01
C ALA A 722 -24.76 -27.68 5.98
N ARG A 723 -25.48 -27.84 7.11
CA ARG A 723 -26.91 -27.47 7.20
C ARG A 723 -27.12 -25.99 6.89
N TRP A 724 -26.24 -25.11 7.40
CA TRP A 724 -26.29 -23.70 7.06
C TRP A 724 -26.07 -23.43 5.57
N ILE A 725 -25.18 -24.14 4.89
CA ILE A 725 -24.98 -24.01 3.43
C ILE A 725 -26.25 -24.41 2.66
N VAL A 726 -26.91 -25.50 3.06
CA VAL A 726 -28.21 -25.92 2.49
C VAL A 726 -29.27 -24.83 2.69
N GLU A 727 -29.37 -24.24 3.88
CA GLU A 727 -30.32 -23.17 4.23
C GLU A 727 -30.03 -21.81 3.55
N GLU A 728 -28.76 -21.44 3.38
CA GLU A 728 -28.33 -20.14 2.86
C GLU A 728 -28.39 -20.06 1.34
N TYR A 729 -28.13 -21.18 0.67
CA TYR A 729 -28.01 -21.26 -0.80
C TYR A 729 -29.11 -22.11 -1.46
N GLY A 730 -29.98 -22.76 -0.68
CA GLY A 730 -31.09 -23.58 -1.21
C GLY A 730 -30.62 -24.85 -1.95
N VAL A 731 -29.40 -25.30 -1.69
CA VAL A 731 -28.72 -26.39 -2.42
C VAL A 731 -28.74 -27.71 -1.68
N GLU A 732 -28.79 -28.81 -2.42
CA GLU A 732 -28.70 -30.18 -1.91
C GLU A 732 -27.71 -30.99 -2.74
N GLY A 733 -27.16 -32.06 -2.15
CA GLY A 733 -26.36 -33.06 -2.86
C GLY A 733 -25.27 -33.70 -1.98
N ARG A 734 -24.53 -34.64 -2.56
CA ARG A 734 -23.43 -35.35 -1.87
C ARG A 734 -22.33 -34.40 -1.35
N TRP A 735 -22.10 -33.28 -2.03
CA TRP A 735 -21.10 -32.29 -1.64
C TRP A 735 -21.48 -31.48 -0.39
N THR A 736 -22.77 -31.44 -0.02
CA THR A 736 -23.26 -30.90 1.25
C THR A 736 -23.39 -31.96 2.35
N ASP A 737 -22.93 -33.20 2.13
CA ASP A 737 -22.82 -34.22 3.19
C ASP A 737 -21.36 -34.26 3.73
N PRO A 738 -21.12 -33.87 4.99
CA PRO A 738 -19.78 -33.94 5.59
C PRO A 738 -19.21 -35.34 5.72
N SER A 739 -20.00 -36.42 5.59
CA SER A 739 -19.48 -37.79 5.53
C SER A 739 -18.62 -38.02 4.27
N SER A 740 -18.90 -37.24 3.22
CA SER A 740 -18.30 -37.34 1.90
C SER A 740 -17.17 -36.33 1.64
N TRP A 741 -16.84 -35.47 2.60
CA TRP A 741 -15.77 -34.48 2.46
C TRP A 741 -14.38 -35.14 2.55
N PRO A 742 -13.36 -34.61 1.85
CA PRO A 742 -12.00 -35.10 1.96
C PRO A 742 -11.45 -34.98 3.39
N LYS A 743 -10.45 -35.78 3.74
CA LYS A 743 -9.74 -35.65 5.02
C LYS A 743 -9.04 -34.30 5.06
N TRP A 744 -9.57 -33.36 5.85
CA TRP A 744 -9.07 -32.00 5.90
C TRP A 744 -7.86 -31.87 6.83
N GLU A 745 -8.03 -32.20 8.12
CA GLU A 745 -7.01 -32.02 9.17
C GLU A 745 -6.87 -33.26 10.07
N THR A 746 -5.74 -33.37 10.77
CA THR A 746 -5.48 -34.46 11.74
C THR A 746 -6.47 -34.41 12.92
N PRO A 747 -6.70 -35.52 13.65
CA PRO A 747 -7.59 -35.51 14.81
C PRO A 747 -7.18 -34.51 15.89
N ALA A 748 -5.87 -34.32 16.13
CA ALA A 748 -5.37 -33.35 17.10
C ALA A 748 -5.69 -31.90 16.69
N LEU A 749 -5.49 -31.55 15.42
CA LEU A 749 -5.80 -30.21 14.90
C LEU A 749 -7.32 -29.92 14.91
N GLN A 750 -8.15 -30.94 14.66
CA GLN A 750 -9.61 -30.81 14.79
C GLN A 750 -10.04 -30.60 16.25
N ILE A 751 -9.35 -31.21 17.23
CA ILE A 751 -9.64 -31.04 18.65
C ILE A 751 -9.13 -29.68 19.16
N LEU A 752 -7.98 -29.19 18.70
CA LEU A 752 -7.53 -27.81 18.93
C LEU A 752 -8.57 -26.79 18.43
N ALA A 753 -9.04 -26.95 17.20
CA ALA A 753 -10.08 -26.07 16.64
C ALA A 753 -11.42 -26.17 17.40
N GLY A 754 -11.83 -27.38 17.82
CA GLY A 754 -13.01 -27.58 18.68
C GLY A 754 -12.88 -26.91 20.06
N TYR A 755 -11.70 -27.02 20.68
CA TYR A 755 -11.39 -26.40 21.97
C TYR A 755 -11.41 -24.87 21.91
N TRP A 756 -10.86 -24.25 20.86
CA TRP A 756 -10.93 -22.80 20.68
C TRP A 756 -12.30 -22.29 20.24
N ALA A 757 -13.11 -23.11 19.56
CA ALA A 757 -14.50 -22.79 19.28
C ALA A 757 -15.38 -22.87 20.55
N SER A 758 -15.20 -23.88 21.40
CA SER A 758 -16.03 -24.12 22.57
C SER A 758 -15.58 -23.32 23.80
N GLN A 759 -16.42 -22.43 24.31
CA GLN A 759 -16.15 -21.76 25.59
C GLN A 759 -16.27 -22.74 26.78
N GLU A 760 -17.18 -23.72 26.69
CA GLU A 760 -17.39 -24.72 27.73
C GLU A 760 -16.17 -25.61 27.94
N TRP A 761 -15.54 -26.09 26.86
CA TRP A 761 -14.38 -26.99 26.97
C TRP A 761 -13.20 -26.29 27.64
N ARG A 762 -12.99 -25.00 27.33
CA ARG A 762 -11.97 -24.15 27.97
C ARG A 762 -12.27 -23.87 29.44
N ALA A 763 -13.55 -23.71 29.81
CA ALA A 763 -13.96 -23.52 31.20
C ALA A 763 -13.85 -24.82 32.03
N LYS A 764 -14.14 -25.99 31.44
CA LYS A 764 -14.09 -27.30 32.11
C LYS A 764 -12.67 -27.90 32.15
N TRP A 765 -11.84 -27.62 31.14
CA TRP A 765 -10.52 -28.23 30.95
C TRP A 765 -9.41 -27.23 30.56
N PRO A 766 -9.20 -26.13 31.32
CA PRO A 766 -8.31 -25.02 30.91
C PRO A 766 -6.86 -25.46 30.59
N ASN A 767 -6.36 -26.49 31.28
CA ASN A 767 -4.97 -26.96 31.12
C ASN A 767 -4.83 -28.03 30.02
N ALA A 768 -5.87 -28.35 29.25
CA ALA A 768 -5.88 -29.45 28.27
C ALA A 768 -4.90 -29.29 27.09
N LEU A 769 -4.29 -28.12 26.91
CA LEU A 769 -3.24 -27.87 25.91
C LEU A 769 -1.84 -27.70 26.53
N ASN A 770 -1.69 -27.89 27.85
CA ASN A 770 -0.43 -27.74 28.57
C ASN A 770 -0.08 -28.96 29.44
N GLU A 771 -1.08 -29.68 29.95
CA GLU A 771 -0.90 -30.88 30.76
C GLU A 771 -1.47 -32.12 30.07
N GLU A 772 -0.65 -33.16 29.89
CA GLU A 772 -1.09 -34.38 29.19
C GLU A 772 -2.22 -35.11 29.96
N ALA A 773 -2.23 -35.00 31.29
CA ALA A 773 -3.31 -35.52 32.14
C ALA A 773 -4.64 -34.80 31.88
N SER A 774 -4.63 -33.46 31.80
CA SER A 774 -5.82 -32.66 31.48
C SER A 774 -6.27 -32.87 30.02
N ALA A 775 -5.32 -33.06 29.10
CA ALA A 775 -5.62 -33.41 27.71
C ALA A 775 -6.32 -34.77 27.60
N ARG A 776 -5.81 -35.80 28.30
CA ARG A 776 -6.46 -37.12 28.40
C ARG A 776 -7.84 -37.05 29.06
N ALA A 777 -8.03 -36.18 30.06
CA ALA A 777 -9.32 -35.99 30.72
C ALA A 777 -10.37 -35.34 29.81
N LEU A 778 -9.98 -34.31 29.03
CA LEU A 778 -10.79 -33.75 27.95
C LEU A 778 -11.17 -34.85 26.94
N LEU A 779 -10.20 -35.59 26.42
CA LEU A 779 -10.41 -36.64 25.42
C LEU A 779 -11.36 -37.75 25.91
N ALA A 780 -11.25 -38.16 27.18
CA ALA A 780 -12.18 -39.08 27.81
C ALA A 780 -13.59 -38.50 27.93
N TRP A 781 -13.74 -37.26 28.42
CA TRP A 781 -15.06 -36.64 28.54
C TRP A 781 -15.76 -36.44 27.18
N LEU A 782 -15.02 -36.15 26.10
CA LEU A 782 -15.55 -36.06 24.73
C LEU A 782 -16.13 -37.39 24.18
N THR A 783 -15.96 -38.51 24.89
CA THR A 783 -16.64 -39.79 24.58
C THR A 783 -17.99 -39.97 25.29
N THR A 784 -18.34 -39.08 26.21
CA THR A 784 -19.50 -39.23 27.11
C THR A 784 -20.69 -38.37 26.68
N GLU A 785 -21.90 -38.76 27.07
CA GLU A 785 -23.11 -37.94 26.85
C GLU A 785 -23.06 -36.59 27.59
N GLU A 786 -22.26 -36.47 28.66
CA GLU A 786 -21.99 -35.19 29.34
C GLU A 786 -21.27 -34.16 28.45
N SER A 787 -20.77 -34.54 27.27
CA SER A 787 -20.12 -33.60 26.33
C SER A 787 -21.09 -32.81 25.47
N GLY A 788 -22.38 -33.17 25.48
CA GLY A 788 -23.40 -32.60 24.59
C GLY A 788 -23.21 -32.93 23.11
N LEU A 789 -22.19 -33.71 22.75
CA LEU A 789 -21.88 -34.10 21.37
C LEU A 789 -22.82 -35.20 20.87
N SER A 790 -22.99 -35.27 19.55
CA SER A 790 -23.75 -36.37 18.94
C SER A 790 -22.99 -37.69 19.06
N LYS A 791 -23.74 -38.80 19.11
CA LYS A 791 -23.17 -40.14 19.32
C LYS A 791 -22.05 -40.47 18.31
N ASP A 792 -22.21 -40.12 17.04
CA ASP A 792 -21.20 -40.40 16.01
C ASP A 792 -19.85 -39.69 16.28
N VAL A 793 -19.90 -38.53 16.95
CA VAL A 793 -18.72 -37.75 17.36
C VAL A 793 -18.12 -38.33 18.65
N CYS A 794 -18.94 -38.72 19.64
CA CYS A 794 -18.46 -39.45 20.81
C CYS A 794 -17.78 -40.77 20.42
N ASP A 795 -18.40 -41.54 19.51
CA ASP A 795 -17.86 -42.77 18.95
C ASP A 795 -16.59 -42.50 18.10
N TRP A 796 -16.44 -41.31 17.50
CA TRP A 796 -15.19 -40.89 16.83
C TRP A 796 -14.08 -40.59 17.84
N CYS A 797 -14.37 -39.83 18.90
CA CYS A 797 -13.44 -39.57 19.99
C CYS A 797 -13.00 -40.87 20.68
N ALA A 798 -13.89 -41.84 20.86
CA ALA A 798 -13.60 -43.14 21.46
C ALA A 798 -12.69 -44.05 20.60
N ARG A 799 -12.52 -43.75 19.31
CA ARG A 799 -11.62 -44.48 18.39
C ARG A 799 -10.23 -43.86 18.26
N LEU A 800 -9.95 -42.75 18.95
CA LEU A 800 -8.64 -42.10 18.92
C LEU A 800 -7.66 -42.77 19.90
N ASP A 801 -6.37 -42.73 19.57
CA ASP A 801 -5.31 -42.96 20.57
C ASP A 801 -5.24 -41.73 21.49
N HIS A 802 -5.86 -41.83 22.67
CA HIS A 802 -5.90 -40.71 23.62
C HIS A 802 -4.51 -40.34 24.15
N GLY A 803 -3.53 -41.24 24.17
CA GLY A 803 -2.16 -40.93 24.56
C GLY A 803 -1.44 -40.15 23.47
N ALA A 804 -1.43 -40.66 22.25
CA ALA A 804 -0.77 -40.00 21.12
C ALA A 804 -1.40 -38.65 20.76
N ILE A 805 -2.72 -38.49 20.93
CA ILE A 805 -3.40 -37.21 20.73
C ILE A 805 -3.12 -36.26 21.90
N ALA A 806 -3.16 -36.70 23.16
CA ALA A 806 -2.84 -35.83 24.28
C ALA A 806 -1.42 -35.26 24.21
N ALA A 807 -0.42 -36.08 23.86
CA ALA A 807 0.95 -35.61 23.63
C ALA A 807 1.01 -34.53 22.52
N GLN A 808 0.29 -34.73 21.40
CA GLN A 808 0.18 -33.74 20.32
C GLN A 808 -0.52 -32.44 20.77
N LEU A 809 -1.57 -32.51 21.59
CA LEU A 809 -2.26 -31.32 22.12
C LEU A 809 -1.36 -30.48 23.03
N THR A 810 -0.42 -31.13 23.75
CA THR A 810 0.52 -30.44 24.66
C THR A 810 1.84 -30.00 24.02
N THR A 811 2.13 -30.42 22.79
CA THR A 811 3.33 -30.01 22.06
C THR A 811 3.22 -28.53 21.65
N ALA A 812 4.28 -27.74 21.84
CA ALA A 812 4.27 -26.35 21.39
C ALA A 812 3.98 -26.22 19.89
N GLY A 813 3.24 -25.18 19.53
CA GLY A 813 3.02 -24.77 18.16
C GLY A 813 2.92 -23.28 18.00
N VAL A 814 3.06 -22.81 16.76
CA VAL A 814 2.95 -21.41 16.38
C VAL A 814 2.06 -21.26 15.15
N ASN A 815 1.21 -20.23 15.12
CA ASN A 815 0.60 -19.79 13.89
C ASN A 815 1.57 -18.83 13.20
N VAL A 816 1.74 -18.91 11.89
CA VAL A 816 2.61 -18.01 11.12
C VAL A 816 1.78 -17.36 10.02
N ILE A 817 1.52 -16.07 10.17
CA ILE A 817 0.98 -15.20 9.12
C ILE A 817 2.19 -14.54 8.46
N GLY A 818 2.46 -14.83 7.19
CA GLY A 818 3.65 -14.29 6.52
C GLY A 818 3.60 -14.39 5.01
N HIS A 819 4.52 -13.69 4.35
CA HIS A 819 4.62 -13.67 2.90
C HIS A 819 5.19 -14.99 2.36
N PHE A 820 4.33 -15.98 2.07
CA PHE A 820 4.74 -17.27 1.49
C PHE A 820 4.60 -17.29 -0.03
N CYS A 821 3.74 -16.47 -0.61
CA CYS A 821 3.53 -16.37 -2.05
C CYS A 821 4.27 -15.18 -2.70
N TYR A 822 4.57 -14.12 -1.94
CA TYR A 822 5.30 -12.94 -2.44
C TYR A 822 6.81 -13.20 -2.62
N PRO A 823 7.36 -13.19 -3.87
CA PRO A 823 8.74 -13.61 -4.14
C PRO A 823 9.77 -12.60 -3.62
N SER A 824 10.24 -12.83 -2.38
CA SER A 824 10.98 -11.83 -1.60
C SER A 824 11.95 -12.45 -0.59
N GLY A 825 12.86 -11.64 -0.03
CA GLY A 825 13.70 -12.07 1.09
C GLY A 825 12.91 -12.33 2.39
N LEU A 826 11.71 -11.76 2.53
CA LEU A 826 10.80 -12.06 3.65
C LEU A 826 10.29 -13.50 3.54
N ARG A 827 9.90 -13.93 2.34
CA ARG A 827 9.51 -15.32 2.06
C ARG A 827 10.58 -16.33 2.43
N VAL A 828 11.82 -16.13 1.95
CA VAL A 828 12.95 -17.03 2.27
C VAL A 828 13.17 -17.14 3.79
N SER A 829 12.98 -16.04 4.53
CA SER A 829 13.05 -16.03 5.99
C SER A 829 11.85 -16.73 6.65
N ALA A 830 10.62 -16.49 6.19
CA ALA A 830 9.41 -17.12 6.71
C ALA A 830 9.43 -18.65 6.49
N GLU A 831 9.83 -19.09 5.29
CA GLU A 831 10.05 -20.51 4.95
C GLU A 831 11.15 -21.13 5.83
N SER A 832 12.28 -20.44 6.03
CA SER A 832 13.37 -20.92 6.90
C SER A 832 12.95 -21.03 8.35
N LEU A 833 12.23 -20.03 8.89
CA LEU A 833 11.69 -20.05 10.25
C LEU A 833 10.70 -21.22 10.45
N VAL A 834 9.85 -21.47 9.45
CA VAL A 834 8.88 -22.58 9.45
C VAL A 834 9.54 -23.95 9.36
N GLU A 835 10.59 -24.10 8.55
CA GLU A 835 11.36 -25.34 8.50
C GLU A 835 12.16 -25.57 9.79
N ALA A 836 12.74 -24.51 10.35
CA ALA A 836 13.40 -24.54 11.65
C ALA A 836 12.43 -24.98 12.77
N ALA A 837 11.18 -24.53 12.76
CA ALA A 837 10.14 -25.01 13.68
C ALA A 837 9.95 -26.53 13.58
N LYS A 838 9.68 -27.01 12.35
CA LYS A 838 9.39 -28.42 12.05
C LYS A 838 10.57 -29.33 12.39
N ALA A 839 11.81 -28.87 12.15
CA ALA A 839 13.03 -29.62 12.41
C ALA A 839 13.23 -29.98 13.90
N VAL A 840 12.60 -29.25 14.82
CA VAL A 840 12.65 -29.52 16.27
C VAL A 840 11.29 -29.94 16.86
N GLY A 841 10.31 -30.28 16.00
CA GLY A 841 9.01 -30.78 16.42
C GLY A 841 7.98 -29.73 16.85
N VAL A 842 8.26 -28.43 16.68
CA VAL A 842 7.26 -27.38 16.91
C VAL A 842 6.19 -27.45 15.81
N GLN A 843 4.93 -27.54 16.22
CA GLN A 843 3.80 -27.56 15.29
C GLN A 843 3.62 -26.17 14.64
N VAL A 844 3.14 -26.14 13.39
CA VAL A 844 2.91 -24.89 12.68
C VAL A 844 1.56 -24.87 11.96
N SER A 845 0.87 -23.74 12.09
CA SER A 845 -0.30 -23.40 11.27
C SER A 845 0.09 -22.25 10.34
N LEU A 846 0.12 -22.51 9.04
CA LEU A 846 0.71 -21.59 8.05
C LEU A 846 -0.36 -20.84 7.28
N ARG A 847 -0.24 -19.51 7.22
CA ARG A 847 -1.16 -18.63 6.54
C ARG A 847 -0.41 -17.58 5.73
N ASP A 848 -0.74 -17.45 4.45
CA ASP A 848 -0.13 -16.44 3.59
C ASP A 848 -0.70 -15.02 3.83
N LEU A 849 0.19 -14.03 3.74
CA LEU A 849 -0.13 -12.61 3.68
C LEU A 849 0.04 -12.09 2.24
N LYS A 850 -1.07 -11.93 1.54
CA LYS A 850 -1.15 -11.44 0.16
C LYS A 850 -0.59 -10.02 0.00
N THR A 851 0.11 -9.76 -1.10
CA THR A 851 0.54 -8.42 -1.54
C THR A 851 -0.31 -7.89 -2.69
N ASP A 852 -0.31 -8.56 -3.85
CA ASP A 852 -1.14 -8.23 -5.01
C ASP A 852 -1.27 -9.40 -6.00
N ALA A 853 -1.85 -9.16 -7.18
CA ALA A 853 -2.09 -10.19 -8.21
C ALA A 853 -0.83 -10.79 -8.87
N ASN A 854 0.38 -10.28 -8.56
CA ASN A 854 1.67 -10.80 -9.05
C ASN A 854 2.32 -11.81 -8.09
N ASP A 855 1.71 -12.10 -6.93
CA ASP A 855 2.14 -13.17 -6.02
C ASP A 855 2.07 -14.56 -6.70
N ASP A 856 2.94 -15.50 -6.29
CA ASP A 856 2.87 -16.89 -6.77
C ASP A 856 1.52 -17.52 -6.41
N PRO A 857 0.81 -18.18 -7.35
CA PRO A 857 -0.63 -18.45 -7.25
C PRO A 857 -1.04 -19.59 -6.30
N HIS A 858 -0.24 -19.88 -5.27
CA HIS A 858 -0.33 -21.05 -4.38
C HIS A 858 -0.89 -20.74 -2.98
N HIS A 859 -1.56 -19.59 -2.80
CA HIS A 859 -2.08 -19.13 -1.50
C HIS A 859 -3.00 -20.15 -0.79
N VAL A 860 -3.67 -21.02 -1.55
CA VAL A 860 -4.55 -22.09 -1.00
C VAL A 860 -3.82 -23.18 -0.23
N ASP A 861 -2.51 -23.33 -0.41
CA ASP A 861 -1.71 -24.27 0.37
C ASP A 861 -1.45 -23.74 1.79
N PHE A 862 -1.47 -22.41 1.96
CA PHE A 862 -1.30 -21.71 3.23
C PHE A 862 -2.66 -21.40 3.87
N ARG A 863 -3.46 -22.45 4.07
CA ARG A 863 -4.85 -22.42 4.58
C ARG A 863 -4.98 -22.52 6.12
N GLY A 864 -3.89 -22.35 6.86
CA GLY A 864 -3.85 -22.52 8.32
C GLY A 864 -4.75 -21.54 9.09
N MET A 865 -5.26 -21.97 10.24
CA MET A 865 -6.12 -21.19 11.13
C MET A 865 -5.37 -20.81 12.42
N GLU A 866 -5.83 -19.79 13.15
CA GLU A 866 -5.21 -19.37 14.42
C GLU A 866 -5.58 -20.33 15.57
N ILE A 867 -4.87 -21.46 15.67
CA ILE A 867 -5.17 -22.61 16.55
C ILE A 867 -4.14 -22.87 17.65
N HIS A 868 -2.93 -22.31 17.54
CA HIS A 868 -1.92 -22.33 18.60
C HIS A 868 -1.95 -21.04 19.43
N ASP A 869 -1.34 -21.03 20.62
CA ASP A 869 -1.37 -19.86 21.53
C ASP A 869 -0.43 -18.72 21.14
N VAL A 870 0.53 -18.96 20.25
CA VAL A 870 1.49 -17.96 19.76
C VAL A 870 1.27 -17.72 18.28
N THR A 871 1.21 -16.47 17.85
CA THR A 871 1.11 -16.08 16.44
C THR A 871 2.24 -15.15 16.05
N ILE A 872 3.02 -15.59 15.07
CA ILE A 872 4.12 -14.82 14.46
C ILE A 872 3.56 -14.15 13.21
N ILE A 873 3.65 -12.82 13.16
CA ILE A 873 3.33 -12.00 12.00
C ILE A 873 4.66 -11.64 11.33
N HIS A 874 5.02 -12.40 10.30
CA HIS A 874 6.25 -12.26 9.52
C HIS A 874 6.01 -11.34 8.32
N ALA A 875 6.01 -10.04 8.62
CA ALA A 875 5.81 -8.95 7.69
C ALA A 875 6.44 -7.67 8.24
N GLN A 876 6.93 -6.80 7.36
CA GLN A 876 7.42 -5.47 7.75
C GLN A 876 6.27 -4.60 8.27
N PRO A 877 6.53 -3.62 9.16
CA PRO A 877 5.50 -2.72 9.71
C PRO A 877 4.65 -2.02 8.64
N GLU A 878 5.31 -1.63 7.55
CA GLU A 878 4.69 -0.94 6.42
C GLU A 878 4.84 -1.81 5.15
N PRO A 879 3.83 -1.89 4.26
CA PRO A 879 2.51 -1.24 4.35
C PRO A 879 1.40 -2.12 4.97
N PHE A 880 1.61 -3.43 5.14
CA PHE A 880 0.52 -4.40 5.36
C PHE A 880 0.36 -4.95 6.79
N PHE A 881 1.19 -4.53 7.76
CA PHE A 881 1.19 -5.13 9.11
C PHE A 881 -0.15 -4.98 9.85
N ASP A 882 -0.69 -3.75 9.89
CA ASP A 882 -1.94 -3.44 10.61
C ASP A 882 -3.16 -4.21 10.06
N VAL A 883 -3.10 -4.57 8.78
CA VAL A 883 -4.16 -5.26 8.03
C VAL A 883 -3.83 -6.74 7.77
N ALA A 884 -2.85 -7.31 8.47
CA ALA A 884 -2.35 -8.66 8.21
C ALA A 884 -3.44 -9.74 8.29
N TYR A 885 -4.33 -9.68 9.29
CA TYR A 885 -5.47 -10.61 9.43
C TYR A 885 -6.56 -10.44 8.36
N GLU A 886 -6.68 -9.24 7.78
CA GLU A 886 -7.65 -8.94 6.74
C GLU A 886 -7.19 -9.51 5.40
N ARG A 887 -5.98 -9.16 4.98
CA ARG A 887 -5.35 -9.62 3.72
C ARG A 887 -5.10 -11.12 3.68
N SER A 888 -4.75 -11.74 4.81
CA SER A 888 -4.64 -13.19 4.93
C SER A 888 -6.00 -13.93 5.01
N GLN A 889 -7.10 -13.20 5.14
CA GLN A 889 -8.46 -13.74 5.26
C GLN A 889 -8.64 -14.76 6.41
N VAL A 890 -7.91 -14.57 7.51
CA VAL A 890 -8.05 -15.38 8.73
C VAL A 890 -8.71 -14.57 9.86
N ILE A 891 -9.54 -15.23 10.67
CA ILE A 891 -10.13 -14.61 11.86
C ILE A 891 -9.10 -14.48 12.99
N GLU A 892 -9.28 -13.46 13.82
CA GLU A 892 -8.56 -13.34 15.09
C GLU A 892 -9.19 -14.26 16.14
N ARG A 893 -8.36 -15.06 16.81
CA ARG A 893 -8.77 -15.99 17.86
C ARG A 893 -9.22 -15.25 19.11
N ASN A 894 -10.26 -15.78 19.78
CA ASN A 894 -10.73 -15.29 21.07
C ASN A 894 -10.64 -16.43 22.12
N PRO A 895 -9.77 -16.36 23.15
CA PRO A 895 -8.92 -15.23 23.50
C PRO A 895 -7.74 -15.02 22.54
N ARG A 896 -7.27 -13.78 22.47
CA ARG A 896 -6.14 -13.36 21.64
C ARG A 896 -4.90 -14.21 21.96
N THR A 897 -4.20 -14.58 20.90
CA THR A 897 -2.87 -15.20 20.93
C THR A 897 -1.82 -14.28 21.55
N TYR A 898 -0.67 -14.85 21.90
CA TYR A 898 0.54 -14.06 22.12
C TYR A 898 1.10 -13.68 20.74
N ARG A 899 1.07 -12.40 20.41
CA ARG A 899 1.42 -11.91 19.06
C ARG A 899 2.86 -11.43 19.02
N ILE A 900 3.59 -11.93 18.05
CA ILE A 900 5.01 -11.65 17.83
C ILE A 900 5.15 -11.04 16.43
N ALA A 901 5.69 -9.83 16.31
CA ALA A 901 6.10 -9.30 15.01
C ALA A 901 7.48 -9.85 14.63
N TYR A 902 7.73 -10.13 13.36
CA TYR A 902 9.08 -10.46 12.88
C TYR A 902 9.55 -9.39 11.89
N TRP A 903 10.51 -8.55 12.29
CA TRP A 903 10.89 -7.34 11.56
C TRP A 903 12.36 -7.33 11.11
N TYR A 904 12.61 -6.64 9.99
CA TYR A 904 13.92 -6.47 9.38
C TYR A 904 14.21 -4.99 9.13
N TRP A 905 15.35 -4.50 9.62
CA TRP A 905 15.82 -3.14 9.32
C TRP A 905 17.31 -3.16 8.96
N GLU A 906 17.84 -2.09 8.37
CA GLU A 906 19.25 -2.03 7.98
C GLU A 906 20.01 -0.86 8.63
N PHE A 907 19.48 -0.25 9.67
CA PHE A 907 20.19 0.73 10.51
C PHE A 907 20.07 0.36 11.99
N ASP A 908 20.93 0.96 12.81
CA ASP A 908 20.96 0.78 14.28
C ASP A 908 19.85 1.56 15.01
N SER A 909 19.01 2.29 14.29
CA SER A 909 17.85 3.01 14.79
C SER A 909 16.69 2.96 13.78
N ILE A 910 15.46 2.80 14.27
CA ILE A 910 14.25 2.61 13.46
C ILE A 910 13.47 3.93 13.22
N PRO A 911 12.64 4.01 12.16
CA PRO A 911 11.70 5.11 11.95
C PRO A 911 10.71 5.27 13.12
N ALA A 912 10.25 6.50 13.36
CA ALA A 912 9.33 6.77 14.47
C ALA A 912 7.95 6.10 14.32
N SER A 913 7.48 5.87 13.09
CA SER A 913 6.21 5.17 12.79
C SER A 913 6.17 3.74 13.34
N TRP A 914 7.31 3.06 13.43
CA TRP A 914 7.39 1.67 13.86
C TRP A 914 6.96 1.46 15.32
N ALA A 915 7.03 2.51 16.15
CA ALA A 915 6.50 2.50 17.51
C ALA A 915 4.96 2.57 17.59
N GLU A 916 4.27 2.92 16.51
CA GLU A 916 2.81 2.83 16.42
C GLU A 916 2.38 1.39 16.06
N HIS A 917 2.97 0.79 15.02
CA HIS A 917 2.72 -0.60 14.62
C HIS A 917 3.00 -1.62 15.74
N ALA A 918 3.99 -1.34 16.59
CA ALA A 918 4.34 -2.17 17.75
C ALA A 918 3.18 -2.33 18.77
N GLN A 919 2.17 -1.47 18.76
CA GLN A 919 1.05 -1.52 19.70
C GLN A 919 0.08 -2.69 19.45
N ALA A 920 0.16 -3.35 18.29
CA ALA A 920 -0.68 -4.50 17.95
C ALA A 920 -0.16 -5.84 18.53
N VAL A 921 1.11 -5.89 18.95
CA VAL A 921 1.83 -7.12 19.34
C VAL A 921 2.34 -7.07 20.79
N ASP A 922 2.69 -8.25 21.32
CA ASP A 922 3.20 -8.42 22.68
C ASP A 922 4.74 -8.51 22.72
N GLU A 923 5.37 -8.81 21.58
CA GLU A 923 6.81 -8.99 21.41
C GLU A 923 7.21 -8.70 19.95
N VAL A 924 8.47 -8.29 19.75
CA VAL A 924 9.10 -8.18 18.42
C VAL A 924 10.33 -9.07 18.36
N TRP A 925 10.43 -9.87 17.30
CA TRP A 925 11.63 -10.59 16.92
C TRP A 925 12.35 -9.86 15.79
N ALA A 926 13.66 -9.78 15.93
CA ALA A 926 14.57 -9.35 14.88
C ALA A 926 15.61 -10.44 14.62
N ALA A 927 16.02 -10.56 13.36
CA ALA A 927 16.94 -11.62 12.95
C ALA A 927 18.36 -11.45 13.53
N THR A 928 18.79 -10.23 13.84
CA THR A 928 20.16 -9.90 14.29
C THR A 928 20.14 -8.89 15.44
N GLU A 929 21.17 -8.92 16.29
CA GLU A 929 21.32 -8.08 17.47
C GLU A 929 21.49 -6.61 17.09
N PHE A 930 22.09 -6.35 15.93
CA PHE A 930 22.14 -5.02 15.33
C PHE A 930 20.73 -4.40 15.18
N VAL A 931 19.80 -5.13 14.55
CA VAL A 931 18.41 -4.69 14.36
C VAL A 931 17.64 -4.69 15.69
N ALA A 932 17.85 -5.71 16.53
CA ALA A 932 17.19 -5.82 17.83
C ALA A 932 17.56 -4.66 18.78
N ARG A 933 18.78 -4.11 18.70
CA ARG A 933 19.22 -2.95 19.48
C ARG A 933 18.45 -1.69 19.11
N GLY A 934 18.39 -1.34 17.82
CA GLY A 934 17.65 -0.16 17.36
C GLY A 934 16.15 -0.21 17.62
N LEU A 935 15.59 -1.43 17.66
CA LEU A 935 14.24 -1.68 18.14
C LEU A 935 14.11 -1.43 19.66
N ARG A 936 15.03 -1.93 20.50
CA ARG A 936 15.00 -1.73 21.97
C ARG A 936 15.14 -0.27 22.40
N GLU A 937 15.80 0.56 21.59
CA GLU A 937 15.94 2.00 21.90
C GLU A 937 14.65 2.81 21.68
N ARG A 938 13.71 2.29 20.87
CA ARG A 938 12.44 2.98 20.55
C ARG A 938 11.20 2.26 21.09
N LEU A 939 11.23 0.94 21.25
CA LEU A 939 10.09 0.12 21.66
C LEU A 939 10.11 -0.18 23.16
N ARG A 940 8.91 -0.18 23.78
CA ARG A 940 8.74 -0.48 25.23
C ARG A 940 8.37 -1.93 25.53
N LEU A 941 8.09 -2.73 24.51
CA LEU A 941 7.77 -4.15 24.61
C LEU A 941 9.04 -5.02 24.55
N PRO A 942 8.98 -6.31 24.91
CA PRO A 942 10.08 -7.25 24.71
C PRO A 942 10.54 -7.31 23.25
N VAL A 943 11.83 -7.11 23.01
CA VAL A 943 12.47 -7.30 21.70
C VAL A 943 13.53 -8.39 21.81
N ARG A 944 13.38 -9.48 21.05
CA ARG A 944 14.33 -10.61 21.06
C ARG A 944 15.08 -10.73 19.75
N THR A 945 16.29 -11.29 19.86
CA THR A 945 17.20 -11.55 18.75
C THR A 945 17.08 -13.03 18.39
N LEU A 946 16.16 -13.38 17.48
CA LEU A 946 15.98 -14.75 17.00
C LEU A 946 16.33 -14.83 15.52
N PHE A 947 17.47 -15.43 15.20
CA PHE A 947 17.92 -15.69 13.83
C PHE A 947 17.03 -16.77 13.17
N PRO A 948 16.56 -16.60 11.91
CA PRO A 948 15.52 -17.47 11.32
C PRO A 948 16.04 -18.86 10.91
N GLY A 949 17.36 -19.03 10.91
CA GLY A 949 18.05 -20.15 10.26
C GLY A 949 18.30 -19.85 8.78
N ILE A 950 19.39 -20.42 8.26
CA ILE A 950 19.78 -20.34 6.85
C ILE A 950 20.18 -21.75 6.41
N LYS A 951 19.71 -22.12 5.21
CA LYS A 951 20.15 -23.29 4.46
C LYS A 951 20.61 -22.83 3.08
N LEU A 952 21.51 -23.59 2.45
CA LEU A 952 21.63 -23.55 1.00
C LEU A 952 20.45 -24.33 0.41
N ALA A 953 19.73 -23.73 -0.53
CA ALA A 953 18.79 -24.48 -1.36
C ALA A 953 19.56 -25.46 -2.26
N SER A 954 18.90 -26.51 -2.75
CA SER A 954 19.48 -27.39 -3.77
C SER A 954 19.71 -26.61 -5.06
N TYR A 955 20.92 -26.70 -5.62
CA TYR A 955 21.30 -26.06 -6.88
C TYR A 955 22.09 -27.02 -7.78
N GLU A 956 21.96 -26.84 -9.10
CA GLU A 956 22.79 -27.52 -10.10
C GLU A 956 24.14 -26.81 -10.21
N LYS A 957 25.25 -27.55 -10.11
CA LYS A 957 26.61 -26.99 -10.23
C LYS A 957 26.98 -26.71 -11.68
N ARG A 958 27.00 -25.43 -12.07
CA ARG A 958 27.34 -24.96 -13.43
C ARG A 958 28.69 -24.25 -13.47
N GLY A 959 29.49 -24.56 -14.49
CA GLY A 959 30.83 -23.95 -14.69
C GLY A 959 30.78 -22.49 -15.13
N ARG A 960 31.93 -21.79 -15.11
CA ARG A 960 32.02 -20.34 -15.36
C ARG A 960 31.55 -19.97 -16.78
N ALA A 961 31.82 -20.84 -17.75
CA ALA A 961 31.34 -20.69 -19.13
C ALA A 961 29.81 -20.52 -19.26
N TYR A 962 29.00 -21.12 -18.38
CA TYR A 962 27.54 -20.95 -18.37
C TYR A 962 27.13 -19.49 -18.14
N PHE A 963 27.83 -18.81 -17.23
CA PHE A 963 27.62 -17.40 -16.89
C PHE A 963 28.38 -16.43 -17.82
N GLY A 964 28.97 -16.92 -18.92
CA GLY A 964 29.83 -16.14 -19.81
C GLY A 964 31.15 -15.69 -19.17
N LEU A 965 31.58 -16.35 -18.10
CA LEU A 965 32.81 -16.04 -17.37
C LEU A 965 33.98 -16.92 -17.86
N PRO A 966 35.21 -16.39 -17.93
CA PRO A 966 36.39 -17.19 -18.26
C PRO A 966 36.73 -18.14 -17.11
N GLU A 967 37.17 -19.36 -17.43
CA GLU A 967 37.48 -20.38 -16.42
C GLU A 967 38.71 -20.02 -15.55
N ALA A 968 39.78 -19.51 -16.17
CA ALA A 968 41.12 -19.44 -15.57
C ALA A 968 41.42 -18.39 -14.47
N PRO A 969 40.85 -17.16 -14.45
CA PRO A 969 41.26 -16.15 -13.46
C PRO A 969 40.58 -16.37 -12.09
N TYR A 970 41.31 -16.07 -11.02
CA TYR A 970 40.74 -16.10 -9.66
C TYR A 970 39.61 -15.08 -9.54
N THR A 971 38.42 -15.51 -9.14
CA THR A 971 37.18 -14.74 -9.31
C THR A 971 36.53 -14.41 -7.97
N PHE A 972 36.51 -13.12 -7.63
CA PHE A 972 35.72 -12.55 -6.54
C PHE A 972 34.28 -12.28 -6.99
N LEU A 973 33.29 -12.55 -6.13
CA LEU A 973 31.88 -12.25 -6.37
C LEU A 973 31.32 -11.25 -5.36
N PHE A 974 30.46 -10.36 -5.83
CA PHE A 974 29.42 -9.71 -5.03
C PHE A 974 28.08 -9.80 -5.77
N THR A 975 27.00 -10.14 -5.06
CA THR A 975 25.64 -10.09 -5.60
C THR A 975 24.74 -9.16 -4.80
N PHE A 976 24.01 -8.30 -5.50
CA PHE A 976 23.01 -7.40 -4.94
C PHE A 976 21.84 -7.22 -5.92
N HIS A 977 20.98 -6.22 -5.69
CA HIS A 977 19.77 -5.98 -6.46
C HIS A 977 19.56 -4.47 -6.65
N MET A 978 19.19 -4.01 -7.84
CA MET A 978 19.08 -2.55 -8.10
C MET A 978 17.88 -1.89 -7.44
N MET A 979 16.83 -2.65 -7.09
CA MET A 979 15.71 -2.15 -6.28
C MET A 979 16.08 -1.96 -4.79
N SER A 980 17.31 -2.29 -4.38
CA SER A 980 17.87 -1.91 -3.08
C SER A 980 18.72 -0.64 -3.25
N VAL A 981 18.86 0.16 -2.18
CA VAL A 981 19.71 1.36 -2.20
C VAL A 981 21.16 0.97 -2.52
N MET A 982 21.64 1.33 -3.71
CA MET A 982 22.99 1.00 -4.19
C MET A 982 24.05 1.58 -3.26
N GLU A 983 23.81 2.76 -2.71
CA GLU A 983 24.69 3.44 -1.77
C GLU A 983 24.85 2.64 -0.46
N ARG A 984 23.81 1.95 0.02
CA ARG A 984 23.90 1.03 1.18
C ARG A 984 24.73 -0.21 0.85
N LYS A 985 24.57 -0.75 -0.38
CA LYS A 985 25.31 -1.94 -0.86
C LYS A 985 26.76 -1.65 -1.26
N ASN A 986 27.08 -0.38 -1.56
CA ASN A 986 28.42 0.16 -1.89
C ASN A 986 29.28 -0.67 -2.90
N PRO A 987 28.72 -1.13 -4.04
CA PRO A 987 29.52 -1.75 -5.10
C PRO A 987 30.59 -0.80 -5.68
N LEU A 988 30.40 0.52 -5.58
CA LEU A 988 31.41 1.52 -5.97
C LEU A 988 32.63 1.55 -5.03
N GLY A 989 32.47 1.21 -3.75
CA GLY A 989 33.59 0.92 -2.84
C GLY A 989 34.37 -0.31 -3.29
N LEU A 990 33.66 -1.40 -3.59
CA LEU A 990 34.28 -2.65 -4.05
C LEU A 990 35.03 -2.50 -5.38
N ILE A 991 34.51 -1.70 -6.33
CA ILE A 991 35.23 -1.39 -7.57
C ILE A 991 36.53 -0.61 -7.30
N ARG A 992 36.56 0.31 -6.33
CA ARG A 992 37.78 1.01 -5.90
C ARG A 992 38.77 0.01 -5.31
N ALA A 993 38.36 -0.74 -4.29
CA ALA A 993 39.22 -1.72 -3.60
C ALA A 993 39.81 -2.78 -4.56
N PHE A 994 39.05 -3.25 -5.55
CA PHE A 994 39.57 -4.17 -6.57
C PHE A 994 40.61 -3.53 -7.50
N LYS A 995 40.44 -2.25 -7.87
CA LYS A 995 41.40 -1.51 -8.71
C LYS A 995 42.67 -1.14 -7.95
N ASP A 996 42.55 -0.83 -6.65
CA ASP A 996 43.68 -0.58 -5.77
C ASP A 996 44.44 -1.89 -5.46
N ALA A 997 43.72 -3.02 -5.41
CA ALA A 997 44.31 -4.34 -5.24
C ALA A 997 45.02 -4.86 -6.50
N PHE A 998 44.46 -4.70 -7.71
CA PHE A 998 44.84 -5.47 -8.91
C PHE A 998 44.98 -4.64 -10.19
N GLY A 999 46.00 -4.97 -10.99
CA GLY A 999 46.21 -4.46 -12.34
C GLY A 999 45.67 -5.41 -13.42
N ASN A 1000 45.56 -4.93 -14.67
CA ASN A 1000 45.03 -5.73 -15.79
C ASN A 1000 45.88 -6.97 -16.16
N SER A 1001 47.13 -7.02 -15.70
CA SER A 1001 48.04 -8.17 -15.85
C SER A 1001 47.85 -9.26 -14.77
N ASP A 1002 47.13 -8.98 -13.68
CA ASP A 1002 46.81 -9.98 -12.67
C ASP A 1002 45.74 -10.94 -13.23
N SER A 1003 45.95 -12.26 -13.08
CA SER A 1003 45.02 -13.31 -13.53
C SER A 1003 43.84 -13.44 -12.56
N VAL A 1004 43.07 -12.37 -12.45
CA VAL A 1004 42.04 -12.14 -11.42
C VAL A 1004 40.85 -11.40 -12.02
N ARG A 1005 39.66 -11.60 -11.45
CA ARG A 1005 38.41 -10.99 -11.89
C ARG A 1005 37.51 -10.64 -10.70
N LEU A 1006 36.76 -9.55 -10.84
CA LEU A 1006 35.60 -9.24 -9.99
C LEU A 1006 34.33 -9.42 -10.81
N VAL A 1007 33.37 -10.18 -10.29
CA VAL A 1007 32.01 -10.29 -10.81
C VAL A 1007 31.08 -9.51 -9.89
N LEU A 1008 30.37 -8.53 -10.46
CA LEU A 1008 29.27 -7.85 -9.80
C LEU A 1008 27.97 -8.33 -10.46
N LYS A 1009 27.23 -9.20 -9.78
CA LYS A 1009 25.90 -9.62 -10.21
C LYS A 1009 24.86 -8.69 -9.60
N THR A 1010 23.97 -8.20 -10.45
CA THR A 1010 22.79 -7.45 -10.06
C THR A 1010 21.61 -7.81 -10.96
N SER A 1011 20.46 -7.19 -10.71
CA SER A 1011 19.24 -7.38 -11.49
C SER A 1011 18.45 -6.06 -11.52
N PHE A 1012 17.77 -5.80 -12.63
CA PHE A 1012 16.96 -4.61 -12.90
C PHE A 1012 17.74 -3.29 -13.04
N GLY A 1013 18.97 -3.31 -13.57
CA GLY A 1013 19.74 -2.10 -13.91
C GLY A 1013 19.01 -1.13 -14.86
N HIS A 1014 18.10 -1.65 -15.70
CA HIS A 1014 17.21 -0.82 -16.52
C HIS A 1014 16.21 0.04 -15.73
N LYS A 1015 15.86 -0.32 -14.49
CA LYS A 1015 15.00 0.51 -13.61
C LYS A 1015 15.77 1.64 -12.92
N HIS A 1016 17.10 1.51 -12.83
CA HIS A 1016 17.99 2.48 -12.17
C HIS A 1016 19.14 2.89 -13.12
N PRO A 1017 18.83 3.41 -14.33
CA PRO A 1017 19.80 3.52 -15.42
C PRO A 1017 20.99 4.42 -15.08
N LYS A 1018 20.78 5.51 -14.33
CA LYS A 1018 21.85 6.45 -13.93
C LYS A 1018 22.84 5.80 -12.95
N GLN A 1019 22.36 5.06 -11.96
CA GLN A 1019 23.22 4.27 -11.04
C GLN A 1019 23.92 3.10 -11.78
N PHE A 1020 23.24 2.42 -12.70
CA PHE A 1020 23.87 1.34 -13.48
C PHE A 1020 24.91 1.88 -14.49
N GLN A 1021 24.72 3.09 -15.03
CA GLN A 1021 25.73 3.78 -15.83
C GLN A 1021 26.95 4.20 -14.99
N GLN A 1022 26.77 4.63 -13.73
CA GLN A 1022 27.87 4.88 -12.80
C GLN A 1022 28.68 3.60 -12.57
N LEU A 1023 28.04 2.44 -12.36
CA LEU A 1023 28.72 1.14 -12.25
C LEU A 1023 29.52 0.80 -13.51
N ARG A 1024 28.93 0.95 -14.71
CA ARG A 1024 29.62 0.74 -15.99
C ARG A 1024 30.83 1.68 -16.16
N LYS A 1025 30.71 2.96 -15.78
CA LYS A 1025 31.79 3.95 -15.81
C LYS A 1025 32.90 3.61 -14.82
N ALA A 1026 32.56 3.21 -13.60
CA ALA A 1026 33.50 2.83 -12.56
C ALA A 1026 34.25 1.54 -12.90
N ALA A 1027 33.57 0.52 -13.44
CA ALA A 1027 34.17 -0.76 -13.82
C ALA A 1027 35.12 -0.66 -15.03
N LYS A 1028 34.94 0.34 -15.90
CA LYS A 1028 35.72 0.52 -17.14
C LYS A 1028 37.24 0.49 -16.87
N GLY A 1029 37.96 -0.25 -17.72
CA GLY A 1029 39.42 -0.31 -17.72
C GLY A 1029 40.06 -1.27 -16.71
N ALA A 1030 39.27 -2.07 -15.98
CA ALA A 1030 39.75 -3.14 -15.11
C ALA A 1030 39.11 -4.50 -15.45
N ASN A 1031 39.67 -5.59 -14.92
CA ASN A 1031 39.17 -6.97 -15.05
C ASN A 1031 37.86 -7.21 -14.25
N ILE A 1032 36.81 -6.44 -14.54
CA ILE A 1032 35.52 -6.43 -13.83
C ILE A 1032 34.40 -6.82 -14.81
N THR A 1033 33.55 -7.77 -14.41
CA THR A 1033 32.36 -8.18 -15.17
C THR A 1033 31.09 -7.74 -14.44
N LEU A 1034 30.19 -7.06 -15.17
CA LEU A 1034 28.88 -6.67 -14.66
C LEU A 1034 27.82 -7.58 -15.28
N ILE A 1035 27.11 -8.34 -14.45
CA ILE A 1035 25.96 -9.16 -14.87
C ILE A 1035 24.69 -8.44 -14.38
N ASP A 1036 23.88 -7.90 -15.29
CA ASP A 1036 22.53 -7.38 -14.98
C ASP A 1036 21.50 -8.33 -15.62
N GLN A 1037 21.18 -9.39 -14.89
CA GLN A 1037 20.27 -10.45 -15.33
C GLN A 1037 19.42 -10.90 -14.14
N VAL A 1038 18.17 -11.24 -14.39
CA VAL A 1038 17.32 -11.93 -13.39
C VAL A 1038 17.69 -13.41 -13.45
N TYR A 1039 18.27 -13.91 -12.38
CA TYR A 1039 18.66 -15.31 -12.20
C TYR A 1039 17.79 -15.91 -11.11
N SER A 1040 17.40 -17.17 -11.30
CA SER A 1040 16.77 -17.99 -10.27
C SER A 1040 17.68 -18.17 -9.03
N PRO A 1041 17.13 -18.57 -7.87
CA PRO A 1041 17.95 -18.86 -6.69
C PRO A 1041 19.03 -19.93 -6.96
N ASP A 1042 18.68 -20.95 -7.74
CA ASP A 1042 19.58 -22.01 -8.22
C ASP A 1042 20.77 -21.45 -9.03
N GLU A 1043 20.51 -20.61 -10.04
CA GLU A 1043 21.58 -19.93 -10.80
C GLU A 1043 22.44 -18.99 -9.94
N VAL A 1044 21.85 -18.29 -8.96
CA VAL A 1044 22.60 -17.40 -8.04
C VAL A 1044 23.53 -18.21 -7.13
N LEU A 1045 23.04 -19.32 -6.57
CA LEU A 1045 23.85 -20.21 -5.74
C LEU A 1045 24.94 -20.91 -6.57
N SER A 1046 24.62 -21.34 -7.80
CA SER A 1046 25.61 -21.90 -8.72
C SER A 1046 26.67 -20.88 -9.16
N LEU A 1047 26.32 -19.60 -9.33
CA LEU A 1047 27.31 -18.55 -9.61
C LEU A 1047 28.25 -18.34 -8.42
N MET A 1048 27.70 -18.36 -7.19
CA MET A 1048 28.50 -18.27 -5.97
C MET A 1048 29.44 -19.48 -5.80
N ASP A 1049 28.97 -20.68 -6.13
CA ASP A 1049 29.78 -21.89 -6.13
C ASP A 1049 30.89 -21.88 -7.21
N ALA A 1050 30.63 -21.28 -8.38
CA ALA A 1050 31.61 -21.13 -9.45
C ALA A 1050 32.69 -20.06 -9.16
N CYS A 1051 32.48 -19.14 -8.23
CA CYS A 1051 33.45 -18.12 -7.82
C CYS A 1051 34.34 -18.58 -6.65
N ASP A 1052 35.52 -17.98 -6.49
CA ASP A 1052 36.53 -18.44 -5.52
C ASP A 1052 36.40 -17.78 -4.13
N ALA A 1053 35.95 -16.53 -4.09
CA ALA A 1053 35.78 -15.74 -2.87
C ALA A 1053 34.57 -14.80 -2.96
N TYR A 1054 33.97 -14.48 -1.81
CA TYR A 1054 32.85 -13.53 -1.74
C TYR A 1054 33.29 -12.23 -1.06
N VAL A 1055 32.84 -11.07 -1.56
CA VAL A 1055 33.20 -9.76 -1.02
C VAL A 1055 31.99 -8.85 -0.89
N SER A 1056 31.78 -8.25 0.28
CA SER A 1056 30.66 -7.34 0.55
C SER A 1056 31.12 -6.12 1.37
N LEU A 1057 31.54 -5.05 0.69
CA LEU A 1057 31.91 -3.78 1.32
C LEU A 1057 30.68 -2.89 1.60
N HIS A 1058 29.60 -3.50 2.05
CA HIS A 1058 28.34 -2.85 2.39
C HIS A 1058 28.52 -1.79 3.49
N ARG A 1059 27.66 -0.77 3.50
CA ARG A 1059 27.62 0.24 4.57
C ARG A 1059 26.76 -0.18 5.75
N SER A 1060 25.74 -1.01 5.49
CA SER A 1060 24.93 -1.69 6.50
C SER A 1060 24.03 -2.77 5.86
N GLU A 1061 23.68 -3.83 6.60
CA GLU A 1061 22.78 -4.93 6.24
C GLU A 1061 22.01 -5.41 7.47
N GLY A 1062 20.71 -5.74 7.31
CA GLY A 1062 19.91 -6.28 8.43
C GLY A 1062 20.18 -7.76 8.78
N LEU A 1063 20.68 -8.54 7.81
CA LEU A 1063 20.93 -9.99 7.95
C LEU A 1063 22.22 -10.45 7.27
N GLY A 1064 22.62 -9.85 6.14
CA GLY A 1064 23.81 -10.30 5.43
C GLY A 1064 23.71 -11.70 4.79
N LEU A 1065 22.50 -12.17 4.44
CA LEU A 1065 22.20 -13.51 3.92
C LEU A 1065 23.25 -14.06 2.93
N THR A 1066 23.63 -13.29 1.92
CA THR A 1066 24.57 -13.75 0.87
C THR A 1066 26.00 -13.96 1.35
N MET A 1067 26.37 -13.39 2.51
CA MET A 1067 27.63 -13.71 3.19
C MET A 1067 27.50 -15.04 3.95
N ALA A 1068 26.39 -15.27 4.66
CA ALA A 1068 26.14 -16.56 5.32
C ALA A 1068 26.03 -17.74 4.31
N GLU A 1069 25.41 -17.52 3.14
CA GLU A 1069 25.40 -18.49 2.04
C GLU A 1069 26.82 -18.81 1.57
N ALA A 1070 27.66 -17.78 1.36
CA ALA A 1070 29.06 -17.97 0.97
C ALA A 1070 29.87 -18.72 2.03
N MET A 1071 29.63 -18.46 3.32
CA MET A 1071 30.22 -19.21 4.44
C MET A 1071 29.78 -20.69 4.40
N LEU A 1072 28.49 -20.99 4.25
CA LEU A 1072 27.97 -22.37 4.14
C LEU A 1072 28.52 -23.14 2.92
N MET A 1073 28.85 -22.43 1.84
CA MET A 1073 29.57 -22.99 0.67
C MET A 1073 31.06 -23.22 0.92
N GLY A 1074 31.62 -22.74 2.03
CA GLY A 1074 33.05 -22.83 2.33
C GLY A 1074 33.92 -21.82 1.56
N LYS A 1075 33.35 -20.70 1.12
CA LYS A 1075 34.09 -19.61 0.47
C LYS A 1075 34.74 -18.70 1.51
N PRO A 1076 35.98 -18.21 1.31
CA PRO A 1076 36.48 -17.07 2.08
C PRO A 1076 35.60 -15.84 1.82
N VAL A 1077 35.17 -15.18 2.90
CA VAL A 1077 34.31 -14.00 2.83
C VAL A 1077 35.03 -12.78 3.40
N ILE A 1078 35.13 -11.74 2.57
CA ILE A 1078 35.61 -10.40 2.96
C ILE A 1078 34.39 -9.49 3.14
N ALA A 1079 34.21 -8.87 4.30
CA ALA A 1079 33.05 -8.04 4.58
C ALA A 1079 33.36 -6.86 5.50
N THR A 1080 32.53 -5.82 5.48
CA THR A 1080 32.56 -4.74 6.49
C THR A 1080 32.32 -5.30 7.89
N ARG A 1081 33.03 -4.78 8.90
CA ARG A 1081 32.91 -5.14 10.33
C ARG A 1081 31.72 -4.43 11.02
N PHE A 1082 30.59 -4.27 10.35
CA PHE A 1082 29.45 -3.48 10.84
C PHE A 1082 28.13 -4.06 10.36
N SER A 1083 27.05 -3.85 11.14
CA SER A 1083 25.69 -4.33 10.91
C SER A 1083 25.49 -5.85 11.11
N GLY A 1084 24.33 -6.40 10.70
CA GLY A 1084 23.86 -7.72 11.11
C GLY A 1084 24.68 -8.93 10.65
N ASN A 1085 25.78 -8.75 9.92
CA ASN A 1085 26.71 -9.82 9.60
C ASN A 1085 27.67 -10.16 10.76
N VAL A 1086 28.01 -9.21 11.63
CA VAL A 1086 28.93 -9.46 12.77
C VAL A 1086 28.29 -10.25 13.92
N ASP A 1087 26.99 -10.58 13.78
CA ASP A 1087 26.31 -11.60 14.61
C ASP A 1087 26.85 -13.03 14.36
N PHE A 1088 27.52 -13.26 13.22
CA PHE A 1088 28.05 -14.58 12.84
C PHE A 1088 29.41 -14.55 12.12
N MET A 1089 29.88 -13.38 11.67
CA MET A 1089 31.21 -13.18 11.11
C MET A 1089 32.15 -12.61 12.19
N ASP A 1090 33.30 -13.26 12.39
CA ASP A 1090 34.36 -12.88 13.34
C ASP A 1090 35.75 -12.96 12.68
N ASP A 1091 36.83 -12.67 13.42
CA ASP A 1091 38.20 -12.71 12.89
C ASP A 1091 38.79 -14.13 12.74
N ASP A 1092 38.20 -15.15 13.39
CA ASP A 1092 38.62 -16.54 13.22
C ASP A 1092 38.01 -17.15 11.96
N ASN A 1093 36.76 -16.79 11.65
CA ASN A 1093 35.92 -17.40 10.62
C ASN A 1093 35.79 -16.55 9.33
N SER A 1094 36.08 -15.25 9.38
CA SER A 1094 35.86 -14.29 8.27
C SER A 1094 36.98 -13.25 8.14
N LEU A 1095 36.93 -12.42 7.10
CA LEU A 1095 37.93 -11.37 6.83
C LEU A 1095 37.30 -9.97 6.93
N LEU A 1096 37.28 -9.43 8.16
CA LEU A 1096 36.50 -8.24 8.51
C LEU A 1096 37.24 -6.91 8.33
N VAL A 1097 36.75 -6.11 7.37
CA VAL A 1097 37.24 -4.79 6.98
C VAL A 1097 36.82 -3.72 8.01
N PRO A 1098 37.76 -2.94 8.57
CA PRO A 1098 37.45 -1.83 9.47
C PRO A 1098 36.77 -0.68 8.72
N TYR A 1099 36.07 0.18 9.45
CA TYR A 1099 35.24 1.24 8.90
C TYR A 1099 35.26 2.47 9.81
N GLU A 1100 34.82 3.60 9.27
CA GLU A 1100 34.43 4.78 10.04
C GLU A 1100 32.91 4.94 9.95
N LEU A 1101 32.26 5.41 11.03
CA LEU A 1101 30.85 5.81 10.98
C LEU A 1101 30.74 7.17 10.31
N VAL A 1102 29.90 7.26 9.30
CA VAL A 1102 29.59 8.51 8.59
C VAL A 1102 28.07 8.65 8.47
N LYS A 1103 27.57 9.89 8.46
CA LYS A 1103 26.15 10.13 8.20
C LYS A 1103 25.81 9.87 6.74
N VAL A 1104 24.55 9.50 6.46
CA VAL A 1104 24.03 9.41 5.08
C VAL A 1104 24.11 10.79 4.39
N GLY A 1105 23.94 11.88 5.15
CA GLY A 1105 24.26 13.27 4.77
C GLY A 1105 23.25 13.93 3.84
N LYS A 1106 22.36 13.15 3.24
CA LYS A 1106 21.17 13.54 2.47
C LYS A 1106 20.11 12.44 2.63
N PRO A 1107 18.80 12.71 2.48
CA PRO A 1107 17.82 11.64 2.47
C PRO A 1107 18.04 10.70 1.28
N ILE A 1108 17.97 9.40 1.52
CA ILE A 1108 17.98 8.35 0.49
C ILE A 1108 16.87 7.35 0.85
N PRO A 1109 15.60 7.64 0.49
CA PRO A 1109 14.44 6.91 0.98
C PRO A 1109 14.58 5.37 0.85
N PRO A 1110 14.27 4.60 1.91
CA PRO A 1110 13.57 4.99 3.14
C PRO A 1110 14.48 5.52 4.28
N TYR A 1111 15.72 5.93 3.98
CA TYR A 1111 16.70 6.35 4.99
C TYR A 1111 16.84 7.89 5.07
N ASP A 1112 16.76 8.42 6.29
CA ASP A 1112 16.94 9.84 6.59
C ASP A 1112 18.41 10.30 6.56
N ALA A 1113 18.62 11.61 6.48
CA ALA A 1113 19.95 12.21 6.27
C ALA A 1113 20.88 12.13 7.50
N ASP A 1114 20.32 12.04 8.70
CA ASP A 1114 21.01 12.08 9.98
C ASP A 1114 21.44 10.70 10.50
N LEU A 1115 20.87 9.62 9.95
CA LEU A 1115 21.27 8.23 10.17
C LEU A 1115 22.76 8.00 9.86
N GLU A 1116 23.38 7.03 10.52
CA GLU A 1116 24.79 6.69 10.38
C GLU A 1116 25.01 5.27 9.84
N TRP A 1117 26.04 5.11 9.02
CA TRP A 1117 26.45 3.83 8.41
C TRP A 1117 27.97 3.75 8.27
N ALA A 1118 28.49 2.57 7.98
CA ALA A 1118 29.92 2.35 7.81
C ALA A 1118 30.44 2.81 6.43
N GLU A 1119 31.48 3.64 6.36
CA GLU A 1119 32.36 3.69 5.19
C GLU A 1119 33.54 2.72 5.43
N PRO A 1120 33.58 1.56 4.74
CA PRO A 1120 34.66 0.59 4.92
C PRO A 1120 35.98 1.06 4.31
N SER A 1121 37.09 0.73 4.97
CA SER A 1121 38.45 1.00 4.49
C SER A 1121 38.73 0.29 3.16
N ILE A 1122 38.76 1.07 2.09
CA ILE A 1122 39.06 0.63 0.72
C ILE A 1122 40.46 -0.01 0.64
N GLU A 1123 41.44 0.60 1.32
CA GLU A 1123 42.83 0.10 1.40
C GLU A 1123 42.89 -1.26 2.11
N HIS A 1124 42.24 -1.43 3.26
CA HIS A 1124 42.24 -2.71 3.97
C HIS A 1124 41.48 -3.80 3.21
N ALA A 1125 40.39 -3.45 2.54
CA ALA A 1125 39.71 -4.37 1.62
C ALA A 1125 40.63 -4.81 0.47
N ALA A 1126 41.36 -3.87 -0.14
CA ALA A 1126 42.32 -4.16 -1.20
C ALA A 1126 43.46 -5.09 -0.72
N MET A 1127 44.00 -4.85 0.48
CA MET A 1127 45.00 -5.72 1.10
C MET A 1127 44.47 -7.14 1.35
N LEU A 1128 43.26 -7.28 1.90
CA LEU A 1128 42.63 -8.59 2.12
C LEU A 1128 42.38 -9.34 0.81
N MET A 1129 41.85 -8.67 -0.22
CA MET A 1129 41.66 -9.27 -1.54
C MET A 1129 42.99 -9.72 -2.15
N ARG A 1130 44.03 -8.89 -2.08
CA ARG A 1130 45.37 -9.24 -2.59
C ARG A 1130 46.03 -10.37 -1.78
N ARG A 1131 45.74 -10.52 -0.49
CA ARG A 1131 46.16 -11.67 0.34
C ARG A 1131 45.45 -12.96 -0.07
N VAL A 1132 44.11 -12.94 -0.14
CA VAL A 1132 43.26 -14.08 -0.55
C VAL A 1132 43.64 -14.61 -1.95
N PHE A 1133 43.98 -13.71 -2.87
CA PHE A 1133 44.48 -14.08 -4.20
C PHE A 1133 45.86 -14.76 -4.19
N LYS A 1134 46.77 -14.32 -3.32
CA LYS A 1134 48.15 -14.82 -3.23
C LYS A 1134 48.29 -16.11 -2.42
N ASP A 1135 47.48 -16.28 -1.39
CA ASP A 1135 47.52 -17.40 -0.46
C ASP A 1135 46.17 -18.11 -0.44
N GLN A 1136 45.94 -18.89 -1.50
CA GLN A 1136 44.67 -19.57 -1.77
C GLN A 1136 44.47 -20.81 -0.90
N ASP A 1137 45.53 -21.30 -0.25
CA ASP A 1137 45.48 -22.43 0.68
C ASP A 1137 44.96 -21.95 2.03
N TRP A 1138 45.57 -20.89 2.60
CA TRP A 1138 45.03 -20.19 3.76
C TRP A 1138 43.60 -19.65 3.52
N ALA A 1139 43.31 -19.14 2.32
CA ALA A 1139 41.95 -18.66 2.00
C ALA A 1139 40.92 -19.81 2.02
N ARG A 1140 41.29 -21.03 1.58
CA ARG A 1140 40.43 -22.22 1.71
C ARG A 1140 40.29 -22.68 3.15
N GLU A 1141 41.32 -22.54 3.99
CA GLU A 1141 41.21 -22.79 5.44
C GLU A 1141 40.26 -21.81 6.13
N VAL A 1142 40.31 -20.51 5.78
CA VAL A 1142 39.35 -19.50 6.26
C VAL A 1142 37.93 -19.93 5.86
N GLY A 1143 37.70 -20.25 4.58
CA GLY A 1143 36.41 -20.73 4.10
C GLY A 1143 35.91 -21.99 4.81
N ALA A 1144 36.80 -22.94 5.13
CA ALA A 1144 36.45 -24.14 5.88
C ALA A 1144 36.01 -23.84 7.33
N ARG A 1145 36.67 -22.89 8.01
CA ARG A 1145 36.24 -22.43 9.35
C ARG A 1145 34.94 -21.62 9.28
N ALA A 1146 34.78 -20.79 8.26
CA ALA A 1146 33.55 -20.05 7.97
C ALA A 1146 32.35 -21.02 7.87
N LYS A 1147 32.53 -22.10 7.10
CA LYS A 1147 31.52 -23.16 6.96
C LYS A 1147 31.19 -23.84 8.28
N ALA A 1148 32.18 -24.31 9.02
CA ALA A 1148 31.96 -24.99 10.29
C ALA A 1148 31.23 -24.09 11.31
N SER A 1149 31.57 -22.79 11.35
CA SER A 1149 30.85 -21.80 12.18
C SER A 1149 29.40 -21.62 11.72
N ALA A 1150 29.17 -21.49 10.42
CA ALA A 1150 27.83 -21.31 9.86
C ALA A 1150 26.93 -22.54 10.07
N GLU A 1151 27.44 -23.75 9.87
CA GLU A 1151 26.70 -25.00 10.10
C GLU A 1151 26.33 -25.18 11.59
N ALA A 1152 27.20 -24.77 12.52
CA ALA A 1152 26.91 -24.81 13.95
C ALA A 1152 25.85 -23.76 14.38
N HIS A 1153 26.00 -22.50 13.96
CA HIS A 1153 25.25 -21.38 14.52
C HIS A 1153 24.04 -20.92 13.69
N LEU A 1154 24.05 -21.14 12.38
CA LEU A 1154 23.04 -20.63 11.43
C LEU A 1154 22.11 -21.70 10.89
N SER A 1155 22.37 -22.98 11.15
CA SER A 1155 21.52 -24.09 10.68
C SER A 1155 20.07 -23.99 11.20
N LEU A 1156 19.16 -24.55 10.42
CA LEU A 1156 17.72 -24.62 10.73
C LEU A 1156 17.46 -25.29 12.09
N GLU A 1157 18.26 -26.29 12.48
CA GLU A 1157 18.11 -26.93 13.79
C GLU A 1157 18.49 -25.97 14.93
N THR A 1158 19.62 -25.27 14.85
CA THR A 1158 20.05 -24.29 15.87
C THR A 1158 19.10 -23.09 15.93
N ALA A 1159 18.51 -22.67 14.81
CA ALA A 1159 17.40 -21.69 14.80
C ALA A 1159 16.13 -22.25 15.47
N GLY A 1160 15.73 -23.47 15.11
CA GLY A 1160 14.55 -24.16 15.66
C GLY A 1160 14.61 -24.30 17.17
N ARG A 1161 15.76 -24.77 17.70
CA ARG A 1161 15.97 -24.92 19.16
C ARG A 1161 15.84 -23.59 19.90
N ARG A 1162 16.32 -22.47 19.33
CA ARG A 1162 16.16 -21.11 19.89
C ARG A 1162 14.70 -20.67 19.92
N MET A 1163 13.96 -20.89 18.82
CA MET A 1163 12.54 -20.55 18.74
C MET A 1163 11.69 -21.41 19.69
N ALA A 1164 11.88 -22.73 19.70
CA ALA A 1164 11.16 -23.64 20.59
C ALA A 1164 11.35 -23.25 22.07
N ALA A 1165 12.58 -22.92 22.48
CA ALA A 1165 12.86 -22.43 23.83
C ALA A 1165 12.10 -21.14 24.17
N ARG A 1166 12.02 -20.17 23.24
CA ARG A 1166 11.25 -18.93 23.46
C ARG A 1166 9.73 -19.18 23.49
N VAL A 1167 9.21 -20.09 22.67
CA VAL A 1167 7.78 -20.46 22.67
C VAL A 1167 7.40 -21.14 23.99
N GLU A 1168 8.22 -22.04 24.52
CA GLU A 1168 7.98 -22.63 25.84
C GLU A 1168 8.14 -21.62 26.99
N GLU A 1169 9.08 -20.66 26.90
CA GLU A 1169 9.16 -19.54 27.85
C GLU A 1169 7.87 -18.70 27.84
N ILE A 1170 7.29 -18.44 26.65
CA ILE A 1170 6.01 -17.71 26.51
C ILE A 1170 4.85 -18.53 27.10
N ARG A 1171 4.78 -19.85 26.86
CA ARG A 1171 3.76 -20.73 27.47
C ARG A 1171 3.85 -20.72 28.99
N ALA A 1172 5.06 -20.87 29.54
CA ALA A 1172 5.30 -20.83 30.98
C ALA A 1172 4.92 -19.48 31.61
N LEU A 1173 5.25 -18.36 30.94
CA LEU A 1173 4.88 -17.02 31.39
C LEU A 1173 3.36 -16.79 31.37
N ARG A 1174 2.63 -17.32 30.38
CA ARG A 1174 1.16 -17.25 30.34
C ARG A 1174 0.51 -18.06 31.46
N MET A 1175 0.98 -19.29 31.70
CA MET A 1175 0.48 -20.14 32.80
C MET A 1175 0.77 -19.60 34.21
N ALA A 1176 1.65 -18.61 34.35
CA ALA A 1176 2.00 -17.96 35.62
C ALA A 1176 1.40 -16.55 35.77
N GLY A 1177 0.56 -16.12 34.81
CA GLY A 1177 -0.08 -14.80 34.79
C GLY A 1177 -1.60 -14.80 34.94
N ASP A 1178 -2.23 -15.98 34.93
CA ASP A 1178 -3.62 -16.25 35.33
C ASP A 1178 -3.71 -16.70 36.80
#